data_AF-A0A3N5X3R5-F1
#
_entry.id   AF-A0A3N5X3R5-F1
#
_cell.length_a   1.000
_cell.length_b   1.000
_cell.length_c   1.000
_cell.angle_alpha   90.00
_cell.angle_beta   90.00
_cell.angle_gamma   90.00
#
_symmetry.space_group_name_H-M   'P 1'
#
loop_
_entity.id
_entity.type
_entity.pdbx_description
1 polymer ?
#
loop_
_entity_poly.entity_id
_entity_poly.type
_entity_poly.pdbx_seq_one_letter_code
_entity_poly.pdbx_strand_id
1 'polypeptide(L)'
;MPESLLRCLSEGGIDSGSLIVFEAPHLTPEPSYSFEDILSVLLERLGPEGTLVVPTCTPVEGYPKEPFDPALSPSEAGPFSEFFRRQPRVLRSHNPTHSVAALGRLAADLVAGHRTAGPRPSPWGDAAFGAGSPWDLLSKNGDVWLLAGADWSSSFFIDYVRTLYHENQLRWTKQTAFPEFDPRQMGRELQKRGIAKPWPSCPDLLLSFDTATAVRSALDILEMNPARLAPSRHFRRWLAVRERVKKEGYLRAGAAKAVITPPIPATRWDGKPLNGVYRDLYVRVVFLSDGKTSLALALCDLLGISRAVVDRIRQTAAVGLGLPPEQIMLACTHAHSTPDTVGCGYENSDYLSTVVRAAEMALEQAVRSARSARLGWRRTRARGIARSRRVKLKTGKAYTVRYSVPSTWRVSPEVIAERGDVDPDLTVIRIEDLQGQLIAGLSNFGCHPSIALASDEVSGDWSGEAMYAVEQIFGENAVFLATNGAGGDVDPTGEIQPWGPRNQDAASRAGRIFASELLESLERVEIQEVTRLGAASRSLALPVREDWLSLIEKEQARMCQEFAGQWELSNSIRETVTRRRIDTEVQVLRLGELALVGLPGEVLVEMGRKIKAVRKQAAIIELANDDIGYIPTHRASSEGGYEVGRHLWGRATPDAEDILVDAARILIEEMFGS
;
A
#
# COMPACT_ATOMS: atom_id res chain seq x y z
N MET A 1 -40.63 31.95 -21.12
CA MET A 1 -39.51 32.21 -22.06
C MET A 1 -40.07 32.82 -23.36
N PRO A 2 -40.54 34.09 -23.31
CA PRO A 2 -41.40 34.70 -24.33
C PRO A 2 -40.62 35.31 -25.50
N GLU A 3 -41.26 35.57 -26.65
CA GLU A 3 -40.98 36.48 -27.81
C GLU A 3 -39.54 37.06 -28.02
N SER A 4 -38.87 37.45 -26.95
CA SER A 4 -37.48 37.87 -26.84
C SER A 4 -36.40 36.89 -27.36
N LEU A 5 -36.58 35.56 -27.30
CA LEU A 5 -35.54 34.62 -27.79
C LEU A 5 -35.41 34.64 -29.32
N LEU A 6 -36.54 34.55 -30.04
CA LEU A 6 -36.55 34.67 -31.51
C LEU A 6 -35.96 36.01 -31.96
N ARG A 7 -36.39 37.09 -31.30
CA ARG A 7 -35.86 38.43 -31.54
C ARG A 7 -34.35 38.48 -31.30
N CYS A 8 -33.87 37.89 -30.22
CA CYS A 8 -32.45 37.80 -29.94
C CYS A 8 -31.66 37.08 -31.01
N LEU A 9 -32.10 35.88 -31.40
CA LEU A 9 -31.43 35.09 -32.45
C LEU A 9 -31.41 35.83 -33.78
N SER A 10 -32.44 36.62 -34.07
CA SER A 10 -32.53 37.46 -35.28
C SER A 10 -31.60 38.68 -35.23
N GLU A 11 -31.49 39.33 -34.07
CA GLU A 11 -30.68 40.55 -33.86
C GLU A 11 -29.21 40.26 -33.48
N GLY A 12 -28.88 39.03 -33.10
CA GLY A 12 -27.58 38.69 -32.51
C GLY A 12 -26.47 38.29 -33.48
N GLY A 13 -25.27 38.07 -32.93
CA GLY A 13 -24.02 37.91 -33.69
C GLY A 13 -23.67 36.47 -34.07
N ILE A 14 -24.51 35.78 -34.84
CA ILE A 14 -24.15 34.52 -35.50
C ILE A 14 -23.56 34.86 -36.87
N ASP A 15 -22.29 34.51 -37.09
CA ASP A 15 -21.62 34.72 -38.37
C ASP A 15 -22.07 33.68 -39.40
N SER A 16 -22.31 34.13 -40.63
CA SER A 16 -22.65 33.22 -41.74
C SER A 16 -21.48 32.28 -42.04
N GLY A 17 -21.79 31.01 -42.32
CA GLY A 17 -20.81 29.95 -42.55
C GLY A 17 -20.21 29.33 -41.28
N SER A 18 -20.61 29.81 -40.08
CA SER A 18 -20.08 29.29 -38.82
C SER A 18 -20.61 27.89 -38.47
N LEU A 19 -19.89 27.21 -37.57
CA LEU A 19 -20.35 26.02 -36.88
C LEU A 19 -20.80 26.44 -35.48
N ILE A 20 -22.06 26.18 -35.15
CA ILE A 20 -22.64 26.52 -33.85
C ILE A 20 -23.18 25.30 -33.14
N VAL A 21 -22.99 25.25 -31.84
CA VAL A 21 -23.67 24.30 -30.95
C VAL A 21 -24.82 25.04 -30.29
N PHE A 22 -26.05 24.57 -30.48
CA PHE A 22 -27.22 25.12 -29.80
C PHE A 22 -27.69 24.14 -28.72
N GLU A 23 -27.42 24.49 -27.47
CA GLU A 23 -27.78 23.72 -26.28
C GLU A 23 -28.97 24.38 -25.58
N ALA A 24 -30.09 23.67 -25.53
CA ALA A 24 -31.37 24.21 -25.07
C ALA A 24 -32.18 23.19 -24.25
N PRO A 25 -31.64 22.69 -23.11
CA PRO A 25 -32.19 21.53 -22.39
C PRO A 25 -33.59 21.77 -21.81
N HIS A 26 -33.93 23.03 -21.51
CA HIS A 26 -35.19 23.42 -20.88
C HIS A 26 -36.06 24.29 -21.80
N LEU A 27 -35.74 24.37 -23.09
CA LEU A 27 -36.52 25.14 -24.04
C LEU A 27 -37.83 24.42 -24.38
N THR A 28 -38.94 25.09 -24.10
CA THR A 28 -40.30 24.64 -24.42
C THR A 28 -40.92 25.59 -25.45
N PRO A 29 -41.80 25.10 -26.35
CA PRO A 29 -42.50 25.97 -27.28
C PRO A 29 -43.50 26.86 -26.54
N GLU A 30 -43.78 28.04 -27.08
CA GLU A 30 -44.70 29.01 -26.49
C GLU A 30 -45.72 29.51 -27.53
N PRO A 31 -46.85 30.11 -27.11
CA PRO A 31 -47.82 30.66 -28.07
C PRO A 31 -47.23 31.71 -29.02
N SER A 32 -46.11 32.33 -28.64
CA SER A 32 -45.43 33.37 -29.42
C SER A 32 -44.38 32.84 -30.40
N TYR A 33 -44.00 31.55 -30.36
CA TYR A 33 -43.09 30.94 -31.32
C TYR A 33 -43.13 29.40 -31.32
N SER A 34 -42.90 28.82 -32.49
CA SER A 34 -42.67 27.40 -32.69
C SER A 34 -41.19 27.04 -32.69
N PHE A 35 -40.85 25.75 -32.59
CA PHE A 35 -39.47 25.31 -32.77
C PHE A 35 -39.00 25.45 -34.22
N GLU A 36 -39.93 25.39 -35.17
CA GLU A 36 -39.71 25.68 -36.58
C GLU A 36 -39.26 27.12 -36.79
N ASP A 37 -39.84 28.08 -36.06
CA ASP A 37 -39.42 29.49 -36.13
C ASP A 37 -37.96 29.64 -35.65
N ILE A 38 -37.61 29.00 -34.53
CA ILE A 38 -36.24 29.04 -33.99
C ILE A 38 -35.25 28.41 -34.96
N LEU A 39 -35.58 27.22 -35.48
CA LEU A 39 -34.72 26.52 -36.43
C LEU A 39 -34.53 27.35 -37.72
N SER A 40 -35.60 27.95 -38.22
CA SER A 40 -35.56 28.78 -39.43
C SER A 40 -34.64 29.99 -39.25
N VAL A 41 -34.76 30.71 -38.14
CA VAL A 41 -33.89 31.85 -37.83
C VAL A 41 -32.43 31.41 -37.70
N LEU A 42 -32.14 30.32 -36.98
CA LEU A 42 -30.77 29.81 -36.86
C LEU A 42 -30.17 29.45 -38.22
N LEU A 43 -30.92 28.75 -39.07
CA LEU A 43 -30.46 28.35 -40.42
C LEU A 43 -30.29 29.55 -41.36
N GLU A 44 -31.18 30.54 -41.31
CA GLU A 44 -31.07 31.78 -42.08
C GLU A 44 -29.78 32.53 -41.74
N ARG A 45 -29.46 32.65 -40.43
CA ARG A 45 -28.24 33.31 -39.96
C ARG A 45 -26.97 32.54 -40.35
N LEU A 46 -26.99 31.21 -40.22
CA LEU A 46 -25.87 30.35 -40.59
C LEU A 46 -25.62 30.34 -42.10
N GLY A 47 -26.66 30.46 -42.92
CA GLY A 47 -26.56 30.33 -44.38
C GLY A 47 -26.15 28.91 -44.82
N PRO A 48 -25.93 28.71 -46.14
CA PRO A 48 -25.73 27.39 -46.73
C PRO A 48 -24.41 26.72 -46.34
N GLU A 49 -23.39 27.51 -45.99
CA GLU A 49 -22.06 27.01 -45.62
C GLU A 49 -21.93 26.68 -44.11
N GLY A 50 -22.93 27.10 -43.31
CA GLY A 50 -22.93 26.92 -41.87
C GLY A 50 -23.34 25.51 -41.44
N THR A 51 -23.17 25.21 -40.15
CA THR A 51 -23.59 23.95 -39.56
C THR A 51 -24.14 24.17 -38.15
N LEU A 52 -25.34 23.65 -37.90
CA LEU A 52 -25.99 23.65 -36.60
C LEU A 52 -25.82 22.28 -35.95
N VAL A 53 -25.32 22.24 -34.72
CA VAL A 53 -25.20 21.04 -33.89
C VAL A 53 -26.05 21.18 -32.65
N VAL A 54 -26.77 20.12 -32.29
CA VAL A 54 -27.62 20.08 -31.09
C VAL A 54 -27.31 18.80 -30.31
N PRO A 55 -26.99 18.90 -29.01
CA PRO A 55 -26.92 17.74 -28.12
C PRO A 55 -28.20 16.92 -28.18
N THR A 56 -28.09 15.61 -28.38
CA THR A 56 -29.22 14.66 -28.40
C THR A 56 -29.02 13.51 -27.41
N CYS A 57 -28.41 13.83 -26.28
CA CYS A 57 -27.99 12.87 -25.28
C CYS A 57 -29.18 12.11 -24.67
N THR A 58 -28.88 10.92 -24.16
CA THR A 58 -29.77 10.00 -23.45
C THR A 58 -29.13 9.60 -22.11
N PRO A 59 -28.81 10.58 -21.23
CA PRO A 59 -27.87 10.39 -20.13
C PRO A 59 -28.46 9.65 -18.93
N VAL A 60 -29.78 9.46 -18.83
CA VAL A 60 -30.41 8.86 -17.65
C VAL A 60 -29.90 7.42 -17.45
N GLU A 61 -29.36 7.10 -16.28
CA GLU A 61 -29.00 5.73 -15.92
C GLU A 61 -30.26 4.89 -15.64
N GLY A 62 -30.32 3.69 -16.21
CA GLY A 62 -31.41 2.74 -15.99
C GLY A 62 -31.20 1.50 -16.85
N TYR A 63 -30.79 0.39 -16.23
CA TYR A 63 -30.56 -0.86 -16.96
C TYR A 63 -31.81 -1.75 -16.91
N PRO A 64 -32.16 -2.43 -18.02
CA PRO A 64 -31.59 -2.29 -19.36
C PRO A 64 -32.26 -1.16 -20.17
N LYS A 65 -31.46 -0.34 -20.89
CA LYS A 65 -31.96 0.50 -21.99
C LYS A 65 -32.05 -0.32 -23.27
N GLU A 66 -33.03 -0.01 -24.11
CA GLU A 66 -33.11 -0.54 -25.48
C GLU A 66 -31.83 -0.18 -26.28
N PRO A 67 -31.41 -1.02 -27.25
CA PRO A 67 -30.29 -0.70 -28.14
C PRO A 67 -30.47 0.69 -28.77
N PHE A 68 -29.42 1.50 -28.71
CA PHE A 68 -29.46 2.84 -29.28
C PHE A 68 -29.52 2.78 -30.81
N ASP A 69 -30.57 3.37 -31.36
CA ASP A 69 -30.75 3.59 -32.79
C ASP A 69 -30.75 5.10 -33.02
N PRO A 70 -29.76 5.67 -33.76
CA PRO A 70 -29.72 7.10 -34.05
C PRO A 70 -31.03 7.66 -34.64
N ALA A 71 -31.77 6.86 -35.41
CA ALA A 71 -33.03 7.26 -36.02
C ALA A 71 -34.22 7.18 -35.05
N LEU A 72 -34.30 6.12 -34.24
CA LEU A 72 -35.50 5.83 -33.45
C LEU A 72 -35.41 6.30 -31.99
N SER A 73 -34.24 6.18 -31.36
CA SER A 73 -34.11 6.48 -29.93
C SER A 73 -34.46 7.94 -29.64
N PRO A 74 -35.33 8.23 -28.66
CA PRO A 74 -35.63 9.61 -28.28
C PRO A 74 -34.38 10.32 -27.74
N SER A 75 -34.37 11.64 -27.83
CA SER A 75 -33.44 12.49 -27.11
C SER A 75 -34.02 12.82 -25.73
N GLU A 76 -33.19 12.70 -24.69
CA GLU A 76 -33.52 13.12 -23.33
C GLU A 76 -32.89 14.50 -23.02
N ALA A 77 -32.19 15.11 -23.98
CA ALA A 77 -31.53 16.42 -23.86
C ALA A 77 -32.49 17.62 -24.01
N GLY A 78 -33.80 17.40 -23.88
CA GLY A 78 -34.83 18.43 -23.90
C GLY A 78 -35.73 18.44 -25.16
N PRO A 79 -36.85 19.19 -25.12
CA PRO A 79 -37.86 19.14 -26.19
C PRO A 79 -37.36 19.64 -27.55
N PHE A 80 -36.57 20.72 -27.58
CA PHE A 80 -35.99 21.22 -28.84
C PHE A 80 -35.02 20.21 -29.46
N SER A 81 -34.24 19.51 -28.63
CA SER A 81 -33.33 18.46 -29.08
C SER A 81 -34.07 17.30 -29.75
N GLU A 82 -35.18 16.85 -29.14
CA GLU A 82 -36.05 15.82 -29.71
C GLU A 82 -36.70 16.27 -31.03
N PHE A 83 -37.16 17.51 -31.08
CA PHE A 83 -37.68 18.13 -32.30
C PHE A 83 -36.61 18.16 -33.40
N PHE A 84 -35.41 18.65 -33.09
CA PHE A 84 -34.34 18.86 -34.05
C PHE A 84 -33.88 17.55 -34.68
N ARG A 85 -33.67 16.49 -33.89
CA ARG A 85 -33.21 15.20 -34.43
C ARG A 85 -34.18 14.55 -35.43
N ARG A 86 -35.46 14.94 -35.42
CA ARG A 86 -36.50 14.41 -36.31
C ARG A 86 -36.63 15.20 -37.61
N GLN A 87 -35.91 16.32 -37.75
CA GLN A 87 -36.03 17.16 -38.93
C GLN A 87 -35.39 16.50 -40.16
N PRO A 88 -35.93 16.75 -41.36
CA PRO A 88 -35.35 16.24 -42.59
C PRO A 88 -33.87 16.64 -42.74
N ARG A 89 -33.03 15.72 -43.21
CA ARG A 89 -31.58 15.90 -43.46
C ARG A 89 -30.71 16.10 -42.22
N VAL A 90 -31.27 16.09 -41.01
CA VAL A 90 -30.48 16.06 -39.78
C VAL A 90 -29.82 14.70 -39.63
N LEU A 91 -28.51 14.69 -39.42
CA LEU A 91 -27.74 13.47 -39.14
C LEU A 91 -27.50 13.37 -37.64
N ARG A 92 -27.52 12.15 -37.09
CA ARG A 92 -27.26 11.92 -35.67
C ARG A 92 -26.12 10.93 -35.49
N SER A 93 -25.23 11.26 -34.57
CA SER A 93 -24.09 10.42 -34.21
C SER A 93 -24.50 9.18 -33.42
N HIS A 94 -23.74 8.10 -33.61
CA HIS A 94 -24.04 6.80 -33.01
C HIS A 94 -23.36 6.63 -31.64
N ASN A 95 -23.97 7.20 -30.58
CA ASN A 95 -23.55 6.98 -29.20
C ASN A 95 -24.77 6.83 -28.27
N PRO A 96 -24.82 5.78 -27.41
CA PRO A 96 -25.99 5.45 -26.61
C PRO A 96 -26.29 6.38 -25.43
N THR A 97 -25.36 7.28 -25.08
CA THR A 97 -25.53 8.20 -23.94
C THR A 97 -25.36 9.66 -24.34
N HIS A 98 -24.41 9.97 -25.22
CA HIS A 98 -23.99 11.35 -25.51
C HIS A 98 -24.04 11.70 -27.00
N SER A 99 -24.96 11.13 -27.77
CA SER A 99 -25.10 11.49 -29.19
C SER A 99 -25.40 12.99 -29.41
N VAL A 100 -24.86 13.54 -30.49
CA VAL A 100 -25.26 14.83 -31.07
C VAL A 100 -25.98 14.64 -32.41
N ALA A 101 -26.86 15.58 -32.76
CA ALA A 101 -27.43 15.75 -34.09
C ALA A 101 -26.83 16.99 -34.77
N ALA A 102 -26.67 16.95 -36.10
CA ALA A 102 -26.09 18.02 -36.88
C ALA A 102 -26.82 18.22 -38.22
N LEU A 103 -26.88 19.48 -38.67
CA LEU A 103 -27.44 19.90 -39.94
C LEU A 103 -26.56 20.96 -40.59
N GLY A 104 -26.13 20.72 -41.83
CA GLY A 104 -25.30 21.66 -42.58
C GLY A 104 -24.07 21.01 -43.19
N ARG A 105 -23.14 21.84 -43.69
CA ARG A 105 -21.97 21.42 -44.47
C ARG A 105 -21.09 20.38 -43.77
N LEU A 106 -20.87 20.51 -42.47
CA LEU A 106 -19.97 19.65 -41.68
C LEU A 106 -20.69 18.49 -40.96
N ALA A 107 -22.01 18.34 -41.14
CA ALA A 107 -22.81 17.41 -40.35
C ALA A 107 -22.34 15.95 -40.48
N ALA A 108 -22.04 15.50 -41.70
CA ALA A 108 -21.62 14.12 -41.96
C ALA A 108 -20.28 13.79 -41.28
N ASP A 109 -19.30 14.68 -41.40
CA ASP A 109 -17.97 14.49 -40.83
C ASP A 109 -18.01 14.50 -39.30
N LEU A 110 -18.82 15.38 -38.70
CA LEU A 110 -18.94 15.49 -37.26
C LEU A 110 -19.54 14.24 -36.61
N VAL A 111 -20.55 13.62 -37.23
CA VAL A 111 -21.29 12.52 -36.60
C VAL A 111 -20.71 11.12 -36.88
N ALA A 112 -19.93 10.97 -37.94
CA ALA A 112 -19.52 9.66 -38.48
C ALA A 112 -18.70 8.80 -37.50
N GLY A 113 -17.77 9.41 -36.76
CA GLY A 113 -16.77 8.71 -35.94
C GLY A 113 -17.19 8.35 -34.52
N HIS A 114 -18.39 8.75 -34.07
CA HIS A 114 -18.71 8.74 -32.64
C HIS A 114 -18.72 7.34 -32.01
N ARG A 115 -19.16 6.32 -32.75
CA ARG A 115 -19.21 4.93 -32.27
C ARG A 115 -17.83 4.36 -31.97
N THR A 116 -16.83 4.80 -32.70
CA THR A 116 -15.45 4.30 -32.65
C THR A 116 -14.49 5.32 -32.02
N ALA A 117 -15.03 6.38 -31.40
CA ALA A 117 -14.23 7.38 -30.70
C ALA A 117 -13.37 6.70 -29.61
N GLY A 118 -12.08 7.06 -29.58
CA GLY A 118 -11.07 6.43 -28.75
C GLY A 118 -11.39 6.56 -27.25
N PRO A 119 -10.84 5.70 -26.39
CA PRO A 119 -11.37 5.62 -25.04
C PRO A 119 -10.99 6.86 -24.24
N ARG A 120 -12.00 7.55 -23.72
CA ARG A 120 -11.88 8.55 -22.67
C ARG A 120 -12.72 8.10 -21.48
N PRO A 121 -12.11 7.53 -20.42
CA PRO A 121 -12.86 6.96 -19.30
C PRO A 121 -13.81 7.95 -18.64
N SER A 122 -15.09 7.58 -18.59
CA SER A 122 -16.17 8.40 -18.01
C SER A 122 -17.25 7.50 -17.39
N PRO A 123 -18.10 8.04 -16.48
CA PRO A 123 -19.27 7.32 -15.97
C PRO A 123 -20.23 6.84 -17.06
N TRP A 124 -20.20 7.47 -18.23
CA TRP A 124 -21.11 7.19 -19.35
C TRP A 124 -20.50 6.28 -20.44
N GLY A 125 -19.33 5.70 -20.15
CA GLY A 125 -18.58 4.85 -21.06
C GLY A 125 -17.48 5.59 -21.83
N ASP A 126 -16.55 4.81 -22.38
CA ASP A 126 -15.30 5.32 -22.93
C ASP A 126 -15.48 6.12 -24.24
N ALA A 127 -16.55 5.87 -24.99
CA ALA A 127 -16.80 6.53 -26.28
C ALA A 127 -17.66 7.80 -26.16
N ALA A 128 -18.32 8.05 -25.02
CA ALA A 128 -19.27 9.17 -24.82
C ALA A 128 -18.66 10.54 -25.15
N PHE A 129 -17.44 10.75 -24.65
CA PHE A 129 -16.64 11.96 -24.91
C PHE A 129 -15.24 11.58 -25.41
N GLY A 130 -15.15 10.44 -26.10
CA GLY A 130 -13.91 9.86 -26.56
C GLY A 130 -13.12 10.76 -27.51
N ALA A 131 -11.83 10.47 -27.69
CA ALA A 131 -11.01 11.16 -28.67
C ALA A 131 -11.59 10.94 -30.08
N GLY A 132 -11.84 12.02 -30.83
CA GLY A 132 -12.53 11.99 -32.12
C GLY A 132 -14.06 11.90 -32.05
N SER A 133 -14.66 11.94 -30.85
CA SER A 133 -16.11 12.17 -30.72
C SER A 133 -16.50 13.55 -31.24
N PRO A 134 -17.77 13.78 -31.60
CA PRO A 134 -18.25 15.11 -31.98
C PRO A 134 -17.90 16.18 -30.94
N TRP A 135 -17.98 15.85 -29.65
CA TRP A 135 -17.58 16.77 -28.56
C TRP A 135 -16.10 17.13 -28.59
N ASP A 136 -15.24 16.15 -28.87
CA ASP A 136 -13.79 16.37 -28.98
C ASP A 136 -13.44 17.21 -30.21
N LEU A 137 -14.12 16.98 -31.34
CA LEU A 137 -13.99 17.79 -32.56
C LEU A 137 -14.43 19.24 -32.33
N LEU A 138 -15.61 19.45 -31.72
CA LEU A 138 -16.15 20.77 -31.39
C LEU A 138 -15.22 21.55 -30.44
N SER A 139 -14.58 20.85 -29.51
CA SER A 139 -13.64 21.48 -28.57
C SER A 139 -12.33 21.96 -29.22
N LYS A 140 -12.00 21.46 -30.42
CA LYS A 140 -10.74 21.75 -31.12
C LYS A 140 -10.89 22.78 -32.23
N ASN A 141 -12.06 22.85 -32.86
CA ASN A 141 -12.25 23.63 -34.09
C ASN A 141 -12.74 25.08 -33.88
N GLY A 142 -12.95 25.52 -32.62
CA GLY A 142 -13.23 26.93 -32.31
C GLY A 142 -14.66 27.36 -32.62
N ASP A 143 -15.63 26.51 -32.24
CA ASP A 143 -17.04 26.69 -32.57
C ASP A 143 -17.75 27.57 -31.52
N VAL A 144 -18.79 28.29 -31.94
CA VAL A 144 -19.60 29.11 -31.03
C VAL A 144 -20.67 28.23 -30.36
N TRP A 145 -20.61 28.12 -29.04
CA TRP A 145 -21.66 27.49 -28.25
C TRP A 145 -22.69 28.52 -27.85
N LEU A 146 -23.96 28.23 -28.08
CA LEU A 146 -25.12 29.00 -27.68
C LEU A 146 -25.87 28.20 -26.61
N LEU A 147 -25.84 28.68 -25.37
CA LEU A 147 -26.54 28.06 -24.24
C LEU A 147 -27.83 28.83 -23.94
N ALA A 148 -28.96 28.26 -24.35
CA ALA A 148 -30.29 28.84 -24.16
C ALA A 148 -30.79 28.62 -22.73
N GLY A 149 -31.40 29.66 -22.15
CA GLY A 149 -31.81 29.73 -20.74
C GLY A 149 -30.68 30.03 -19.76
N ALA A 150 -29.43 30.20 -20.25
CA ALA A 150 -28.24 30.45 -19.43
C ALA A 150 -28.03 29.42 -18.28
N ASP A 151 -28.59 28.22 -18.42
CA ASP A 151 -28.57 27.20 -17.38
C ASP A 151 -27.42 26.22 -17.57
N TRP A 152 -26.43 26.33 -16.68
CA TRP A 152 -25.27 25.45 -16.65
C TRP A 152 -25.54 24.11 -15.95
N SER A 153 -26.65 23.98 -15.21
CA SER A 153 -26.90 22.85 -14.31
C SER A 153 -27.05 21.51 -15.02
N SER A 154 -27.50 21.54 -16.27
CA SER A 154 -27.76 20.39 -17.15
C SER A 154 -26.91 20.42 -18.42
N SER A 155 -25.85 21.25 -18.46
CA SER A 155 -25.07 21.46 -19.68
C SER A 155 -24.09 20.31 -19.95
N PHE A 156 -24.20 19.70 -21.13
CA PHE A 156 -23.31 18.65 -21.63
C PHE A 156 -21.88 19.16 -21.91
N PHE A 157 -21.71 20.47 -22.09
CA PHE A 157 -20.37 21.09 -22.10
C PHE A 157 -19.62 20.80 -20.79
N ILE A 158 -20.31 20.85 -19.65
CA ILE A 158 -19.71 20.59 -18.34
C ILE A 158 -19.32 19.12 -18.22
N ASP A 159 -20.14 18.20 -18.72
CA ASP A 159 -19.83 16.77 -18.72
C ASP A 159 -18.61 16.43 -19.60
N TYR A 160 -18.48 17.11 -20.75
CA TYR A 160 -17.26 17.04 -21.56
C TYR A 160 -16.03 17.55 -20.80
N VAL A 161 -16.12 18.73 -20.16
CA VAL A 161 -15.03 19.31 -19.36
C VAL A 161 -14.62 18.39 -18.21
N ARG A 162 -15.58 17.79 -17.48
CA ARG A 162 -15.31 16.83 -16.41
C ARG A 162 -14.55 15.62 -16.93
N THR A 163 -14.97 15.09 -18.07
CA THR A 163 -14.39 13.90 -18.67
C THR A 163 -12.98 14.16 -19.20
N LEU A 164 -12.77 15.29 -19.87
CA LEU A 164 -11.44 15.71 -20.33
C LEU A 164 -10.49 16.01 -19.17
N TYR A 165 -10.98 16.66 -18.10
CA TYR A 165 -10.18 16.85 -16.90
C TYR A 165 -9.84 15.50 -16.27
N HIS A 166 -10.78 14.57 -16.13
CA HIS A 166 -10.54 13.24 -15.57
C HIS A 166 -9.40 12.51 -16.30
N GLU A 167 -9.47 12.45 -17.64
CA GLU A 167 -8.42 11.87 -18.50
C GLU A 167 -7.05 12.48 -18.22
N ASN A 168 -6.97 13.81 -18.17
CA ASN A 168 -5.73 14.54 -17.92
C ASN A 168 -5.08 14.23 -16.56
N GLN A 169 -5.85 13.63 -15.64
CA GLN A 169 -5.43 13.39 -14.27
C GLN A 169 -5.15 11.92 -13.96
N LEU A 170 -5.43 10.98 -14.89
CA LEU A 170 -5.27 9.53 -14.71
C LEU A 170 -3.85 9.11 -14.30
N ARG A 171 -2.84 9.94 -14.61
CA ARG A 171 -1.44 9.68 -14.26
C ARG A 171 -1.12 9.83 -12.78
N TRP A 172 -1.94 10.55 -12.00
CA TRP A 172 -1.56 10.98 -10.65
C TRP A 172 -1.87 9.93 -9.59
N THR A 173 -2.98 9.23 -9.68
CA THR A 173 -3.40 8.27 -8.66
C THR A 173 -3.94 7.00 -9.30
N LYS A 174 -3.78 5.87 -8.61
CA LYS A 174 -4.31 4.56 -9.01
C LYS A 174 -5.82 4.60 -9.22
N GLN A 175 -6.52 5.31 -8.34
CA GLN A 175 -7.95 5.62 -8.49
C GLN A 175 -8.11 7.12 -8.63
N THR A 176 -8.43 7.58 -9.82
CA THR A 176 -8.71 8.99 -10.11
C THR A 176 -10.19 9.26 -9.84
N ALA A 177 -10.49 10.25 -9.00
CA ALA A 177 -11.87 10.63 -8.75
C ALA A 177 -12.44 11.37 -9.96
N PHE A 178 -13.65 11.00 -10.40
CA PHE A 178 -14.34 11.76 -11.42
C PHE A 178 -14.69 13.18 -10.90
N PRO A 179 -14.53 14.25 -11.70
CA PRO A 179 -14.74 15.62 -11.22
C PRO A 179 -16.20 15.95 -10.94
N GLU A 180 -16.59 15.87 -9.67
CA GLU A 180 -17.90 16.27 -9.19
C GLU A 180 -17.85 17.65 -8.53
N PHE A 181 -18.56 18.61 -9.12
CA PHE A 181 -18.65 20.00 -8.67
C PHE A 181 -19.95 20.65 -9.17
N ASP A 182 -20.35 21.81 -8.62
CA ASP A 182 -21.56 22.54 -9.03
C ASP A 182 -21.35 23.20 -10.41
N PRO A 183 -22.06 22.74 -11.46
CA PRO A 183 -21.93 23.31 -12.81
C PRO A 183 -22.23 24.81 -12.87
N ARG A 184 -23.15 25.31 -12.03
CA ARG A 184 -23.52 26.74 -11.99
C ARG A 184 -22.35 27.62 -11.55
N GLN A 185 -21.49 27.11 -10.69
CA GLN A 185 -20.29 27.84 -10.26
C GLN A 185 -19.26 27.90 -11.39
N MET A 186 -19.12 26.83 -12.19
CA MET A 186 -18.28 26.87 -13.39
C MET A 186 -18.77 27.95 -14.37
N GLY A 187 -20.06 27.96 -14.67
CA GLY A 187 -20.68 28.97 -15.52
C GLY A 187 -20.40 30.41 -15.05
N ARG A 188 -20.60 30.68 -13.76
CA ARG A 188 -20.29 31.98 -13.15
C ARG A 188 -18.83 32.38 -13.29
N GLU A 189 -17.89 31.45 -13.09
CA GLU A 189 -16.47 31.76 -13.26
C GLU A 189 -16.09 32.03 -14.72
N LEU A 190 -16.69 31.31 -15.69
CA LEU A 190 -16.52 31.58 -17.12
C LEU A 190 -17.09 32.95 -17.52
N GLN A 191 -18.24 33.34 -16.98
CA GLN A 191 -18.83 34.67 -17.19
C GLN A 191 -17.99 35.78 -16.57
N LYS A 192 -17.51 35.60 -15.33
CA LYS A 192 -16.60 36.57 -14.68
C LYS A 192 -15.31 36.80 -15.45
N ARG A 193 -14.80 35.78 -16.14
CA ARG A 193 -13.62 35.87 -17.01
C ARG A 193 -13.93 36.48 -18.39
N GLY A 194 -15.19 36.83 -18.67
CA GLY A 194 -15.62 37.35 -19.96
C GLY A 194 -15.62 36.33 -21.09
N ILE A 195 -15.54 35.03 -20.77
CA ILE A 195 -15.52 33.94 -21.75
C ILE A 195 -16.94 33.59 -22.19
N ALA A 196 -17.82 33.32 -21.22
CA ALA A 196 -19.26 33.15 -21.48
C ALA A 196 -19.95 34.51 -21.44
N LYS A 197 -20.41 34.99 -22.58
CA LYS A 197 -20.96 36.33 -22.73
C LYS A 197 -22.48 36.28 -22.87
N PRO A 198 -23.23 36.95 -21.98
CA PRO A 198 -24.65 37.15 -22.19
C PRO A 198 -24.89 38.07 -23.39
N TRP A 199 -25.94 37.77 -24.15
CA TRP A 199 -26.33 38.60 -25.28
C TRP A 199 -27.01 39.88 -24.77
N PRO A 200 -26.60 41.08 -25.24
CA PRO A 200 -27.14 42.34 -24.72
C PRO A 200 -28.66 42.47 -24.84
N SER A 201 -29.26 41.88 -25.88
CA SER A 201 -30.70 41.91 -26.13
C SER A 201 -31.51 40.96 -25.23
N CYS A 202 -30.87 39.93 -24.66
CA CYS A 202 -31.50 38.99 -23.71
C CYS A 202 -30.46 38.32 -22.81
N PRO A 203 -29.89 39.06 -21.85
CA PRO A 203 -28.75 38.60 -21.07
C PRO A 203 -29.05 37.37 -20.20
N ASP A 204 -30.32 37.15 -19.85
CA ASP A 204 -30.78 36.01 -19.05
C ASP A 204 -31.21 34.80 -19.88
N LEU A 205 -31.29 34.93 -21.22
CA LEU A 205 -31.81 33.87 -22.09
C LEU A 205 -30.76 33.23 -22.97
N LEU A 206 -29.68 33.93 -23.32
CA LEU A 206 -28.67 33.38 -24.20
C LEU A 206 -27.27 33.77 -23.77
N LEU A 207 -26.45 32.75 -23.55
CA LEU A 207 -25.01 32.88 -23.41
C LEU A 207 -24.36 32.38 -24.69
N SER A 208 -23.29 33.06 -25.10
CA SER A 208 -22.41 32.57 -26.17
C SER A 208 -20.96 32.51 -25.72
N PHE A 209 -20.22 31.52 -26.20
CA PHE A 209 -18.78 31.40 -25.97
C PHE A 209 -18.11 30.59 -27.08
N ASP A 210 -16.85 30.92 -27.34
CA ASP A 210 -15.96 30.03 -28.11
C ASP A 210 -15.69 28.76 -27.30
N THR A 211 -16.03 27.60 -27.88
CA THR A 211 -15.99 26.30 -27.21
C THR A 211 -14.56 25.96 -26.78
N ALA A 212 -13.57 26.15 -27.65
CA ALA A 212 -12.18 25.83 -27.37
C ALA A 212 -11.62 26.67 -26.21
N THR A 213 -11.90 27.97 -26.21
CA THR A 213 -11.51 28.90 -25.14
C THR A 213 -12.23 28.60 -23.83
N ALA A 214 -13.51 28.26 -23.89
CA ALA A 214 -14.29 27.88 -22.71
C ALA A 214 -13.75 26.58 -22.09
N VAL A 215 -13.47 25.55 -22.88
CA VAL A 215 -12.87 24.29 -22.39
C VAL A 215 -11.53 24.57 -21.72
N ARG A 216 -10.61 25.28 -22.38
CA ARG A 216 -9.31 25.65 -21.78
C ARG A 216 -9.48 26.40 -20.47
N SER A 217 -10.34 27.41 -20.45
CA SER A 217 -10.61 28.21 -19.26
C SER A 217 -11.22 27.40 -18.11
N ALA A 218 -12.11 26.46 -18.41
CA ALA A 218 -12.73 25.59 -17.44
C ALA A 218 -11.73 24.59 -16.83
N LEU A 219 -10.85 24.02 -17.66
CA LEU A 219 -9.74 23.18 -17.20
C LEU A 219 -8.77 23.97 -16.31
N ASP A 220 -8.43 25.21 -16.69
CA ASP A 220 -7.59 26.11 -15.87
C ASP A 220 -8.24 26.43 -14.52
N ILE A 221 -9.56 26.62 -14.47
CA ILE A 221 -10.28 26.83 -13.21
C ILE A 221 -10.21 25.57 -12.34
N LEU A 222 -10.43 24.39 -12.90
CA LEU A 222 -10.33 23.11 -12.19
C LEU A 222 -8.91 22.82 -11.70
N GLU A 223 -7.90 23.27 -12.44
CA GLU A 223 -6.50 23.03 -12.06
C GLU A 223 -6.03 24.01 -10.99
N MET A 224 -6.30 25.31 -11.16
CA MET A 224 -5.78 26.36 -10.29
C MET A 224 -6.67 26.67 -9.08
N ASN A 225 -7.99 26.60 -9.23
CA ASN A 225 -8.95 27.06 -8.23
C ASN A 225 -10.19 26.15 -8.07
N PRO A 226 -10.03 24.81 -7.94
CA PRO A 226 -11.17 23.89 -7.91
C PRO A 226 -12.13 24.15 -6.74
N ALA A 227 -11.66 24.75 -5.64
CA ALA A 227 -12.51 25.09 -4.49
C ALA A 227 -13.66 26.06 -4.83
N ARG A 228 -13.50 26.92 -5.86
CA ARG A 228 -14.55 27.86 -6.30
C ARG A 228 -15.76 27.16 -6.90
N LEU A 229 -15.59 25.92 -7.34
CA LEU A 229 -16.63 25.13 -8.00
C LEU A 229 -17.51 24.35 -7.01
N ALA A 230 -17.31 24.52 -5.71
CA ALA A 230 -17.97 23.73 -4.66
C ALA A 230 -17.85 22.20 -4.91
N PRO A 231 -16.62 21.66 -4.98
CA PRO A 231 -16.40 20.25 -5.30
C PRO A 231 -16.98 19.33 -4.22
N SER A 232 -17.43 18.15 -4.65
CA SER A 232 -17.93 17.10 -3.76
C SER A 232 -16.87 16.68 -2.75
N ARG A 233 -17.30 16.09 -1.62
CA ARG A 233 -16.36 15.65 -0.57
C ARG A 233 -15.33 14.65 -1.11
N HIS A 234 -15.76 13.76 -2.00
CA HIS A 234 -14.89 12.75 -2.62
C HIS A 234 -13.85 13.41 -3.54
N PHE A 235 -14.29 14.25 -4.48
CA PHE A 235 -13.39 14.95 -5.40
C PHE A 235 -12.40 15.88 -4.67
N ARG A 236 -12.88 16.59 -3.62
CA ARG A 236 -12.01 17.44 -2.78
C ARG A 236 -10.92 16.65 -2.05
N ARG A 237 -11.24 15.45 -1.54
CA ARG A 237 -10.24 14.57 -0.90
C ARG A 237 -9.20 14.10 -1.91
N TRP A 238 -9.65 13.70 -3.10
CA TRP A 238 -8.75 13.29 -4.17
C TRP A 238 -7.83 14.44 -4.62
N LEU A 239 -8.35 15.67 -4.79
CA LEU A 239 -7.54 16.85 -5.10
C LEU A 239 -6.44 17.07 -4.06
N ALA A 240 -6.75 16.92 -2.76
CA ALA A 240 -5.75 17.05 -1.70
C ALA A 240 -4.64 15.97 -1.80
N VAL A 241 -5.00 14.72 -2.15
CA VAL A 241 -4.02 13.66 -2.37
C VAL A 241 -3.16 13.94 -3.59
N ARG A 242 -3.77 14.34 -4.72
CA ARG A 242 -3.06 14.73 -5.94
C ARG A 242 -2.06 15.85 -5.69
N GLU A 243 -2.46 16.91 -4.99
CA GLU A 243 -1.57 18.03 -4.69
C GLU A 243 -0.40 17.62 -3.80
N ARG A 244 -0.61 16.67 -2.88
CA ARG A 244 0.50 16.07 -2.13
C ARG A 244 1.45 15.30 -3.02
N VAL A 245 0.95 14.45 -3.92
CA VAL A 245 1.79 13.72 -4.89
C VAL A 245 2.59 14.69 -5.77
N LYS A 246 1.97 15.77 -6.26
CA LYS A 246 2.67 16.80 -7.04
C LYS A 246 3.78 17.49 -6.27
N LYS A 247 3.53 17.79 -4.99
CA LYS A 247 4.46 18.55 -4.14
C LYS A 247 5.59 17.68 -3.58
N GLU A 248 5.26 16.47 -3.13
CA GLU A 248 6.15 15.57 -2.39
C GLU A 248 6.76 14.48 -3.28
N GLY A 249 6.18 14.24 -4.46
CA GLY A 249 6.52 13.10 -5.31
C GLY A 249 5.85 11.80 -4.83
N TYR A 250 6.12 10.71 -5.55
CA TYR A 250 5.77 9.37 -5.09
C TYR A 250 6.83 8.85 -4.12
N LEU A 251 6.42 7.91 -3.27
CA LEU A 251 7.35 7.04 -2.56
C LEU A 251 8.28 6.37 -3.59
N ARG A 252 9.57 6.28 -3.30
CA ARG A 252 10.49 5.40 -4.04
C ARG A 252 10.66 4.12 -3.25
N ALA A 253 10.52 2.99 -3.91
CA ALA A 253 10.74 1.69 -3.30
C ALA A 253 11.60 0.81 -4.20
N GLY A 254 12.52 0.09 -3.58
CA GLY A 254 13.31 -0.96 -4.22
C GLY A 254 13.46 -2.14 -3.28
N ALA A 255 13.74 -3.30 -3.85
CA ALA A 255 13.91 -4.51 -3.09
C ALA A 255 15.00 -5.39 -3.72
N ALA A 256 15.62 -6.22 -2.89
CA ALA A 256 16.61 -7.19 -3.32
C ALA A 256 16.72 -8.33 -2.32
N LYS A 257 17.32 -9.45 -2.76
CA LYS A 257 17.73 -10.53 -1.88
C LYS A 257 19.11 -11.05 -2.27
N ALA A 258 19.86 -11.54 -1.29
CA ALA A 258 21.14 -12.20 -1.51
C ALA A 258 21.20 -13.49 -0.70
N VAL A 259 21.86 -14.51 -1.24
CA VAL A 259 22.05 -15.79 -0.57
C VAL A 259 23.03 -15.63 0.58
N ILE A 260 22.67 -16.18 1.73
CA ILE A 260 23.50 -16.25 2.94
C ILE A 260 23.70 -17.70 3.40
N THR A 261 23.42 -18.69 2.56
CA THR A 261 23.65 -20.12 2.88
C THR A 261 25.13 -20.38 3.16
N PRO A 262 25.48 -21.07 4.27
CA PRO A 262 26.87 -21.46 4.54
C PRO A 262 27.35 -22.56 3.58
N PRO A 263 28.66 -22.69 3.33
CA PRO A 263 29.20 -23.93 2.79
C PRO A 263 28.97 -25.09 3.77
N ILE A 264 28.77 -26.30 3.24
CA ILE A 264 28.51 -27.51 4.02
C ILE A 264 29.78 -28.40 4.01
N PRO A 265 30.15 -29.06 5.14
CA PRO A 265 29.43 -29.06 6.42
C PRO A 265 29.57 -27.74 7.20
N ALA A 266 28.52 -27.40 7.95
CA ALA A 266 28.51 -26.26 8.87
C ALA A 266 28.09 -26.69 10.28
N THR A 267 28.30 -25.82 11.27
CA THR A 267 27.86 -26.05 12.65
C THR A 267 26.65 -25.18 12.95
N ARG A 268 25.57 -25.82 13.41
CA ARG A 268 24.36 -25.15 13.87
C ARG A 268 24.61 -24.45 15.21
N TRP A 269 23.79 -23.45 15.52
CA TRP A 269 23.84 -22.72 16.79
C TRP A 269 23.81 -23.59 18.06
N ASP A 270 23.29 -24.82 18.02
CA ASP A 270 23.29 -25.77 19.15
C ASP A 270 24.42 -26.81 19.10
N GLY A 271 25.44 -26.60 18.25
CA GLY A 271 26.61 -27.46 18.11
C GLY A 271 26.39 -28.69 17.22
N LYS A 272 25.19 -28.89 16.67
CA LYS A 272 24.91 -30.01 15.76
C LYS A 272 25.43 -29.75 14.34
N PRO A 273 25.79 -30.81 13.60
CA PRO A 273 26.22 -30.65 12.21
C PRO A 273 25.04 -30.30 11.30
N LEU A 274 25.33 -29.47 10.30
CA LEU A 274 24.51 -29.24 9.12
C LEU A 274 25.24 -29.88 7.93
N ASN A 275 24.65 -30.91 7.34
CA ASN A 275 25.26 -31.77 6.30
C ASN A 275 24.66 -31.58 4.91
N GLY A 276 23.62 -30.76 4.78
CA GLY A 276 22.96 -30.50 3.51
C GLY A 276 22.30 -29.13 3.46
N VAL A 277 21.81 -28.78 2.28
CA VAL A 277 21.02 -27.57 2.04
C VAL A 277 19.68 -28.01 1.49
N TYR A 278 18.62 -27.87 2.28
CA TYR A 278 17.27 -28.13 1.80
C TYR A 278 16.77 -26.95 0.97
N ARG A 279 17.02 -25.72 1.47
CA ARG A 279 16.75 -24.48 0.75
C ARG A 279 17.75 -23.40 1.15
N ASP A 280 18.06 -22.53 0.21
CA ASP A 280 18.91 -21.39 0.48
C ASP A 280 18.32 -20.48 1.56
N LEU A 281 19.22 -19.95 2.39
CA LEU A 281 18.95 -18.86 3.32
C LEU A 281 19.19 -17.54 2.57
N TYR A 282 18.37 -16.54 2.84
CA TYR A 282 18.54 -15.22 2.25
C TYR A 282 18.58 -14.12 3.29
N VAL A 283 19.32 -13.05 2.97
CA VAL A 283 19.00 -11.71 3.44
C VAL A 283 18.10 -11.07 2.39
N ARG A 284 16.95 -10.56 2.82
CA ARG A 284 15.96 -9.89 1.98
C ARG A 284 15.81 -8.45 2.45
N VAL A 285 15.84 -7.52 1.51
CA VAL A 285 15.87 -6.09 1.81
C VAL A 285 14.74 -5.38 1.08
N VAL A 286 14.05 -4.50 1.80
CA VAL A 286 13.17 -3.47 1.24
C VAL A 286 13.74 -2.10 1.60
N PHE A 287 13.91 -1.28 0.58
CA PHE A 287 14.29 0.13 0.68
C PHE A 287 13.11 1.02 0.33
N LEU A 288 12.87 2.07 1.11
CA LEU A 288 11.80 3.05 0.92
C LEU A 288 12.36 4.47 1.06
N SER A 289 11.88 5.42 0.26
CA SER A 289 12.22 6.84 0.42
C SER A 289 11.04 7.74 0.03
N ASP A 290 10.69 8.71 0.89
CA ASP A 290 9.70 9.75 0.60
C ASP A 290 10.34 11.08 0.14
N GLY A 291 11.63 11.03 -0.23
CA GLY A 291 12.43 12.19 -0.60
C GLY A 291 12.96 13.01 0.58
N LYS A 292 12.46 12.79 1.80
CA LYS A 292 12.97 13.41 3.04
C LYS A 292 13.64 12.41 3.97
N THR A 293 13.03 11.24 4.10
CA THR A 293 13.50 10.12 4.91
C THR A 293 13.68 8.92 3.99
N SER A 294 14.76 8.17 4.18
CA SER A 294 14.99 6.90 3.52
C SER A 294 15.11 5.82 4.57
N LEU A 295 14.50 4.65 4.37
CA LEU A 295 14.47 3.54 5.32
C LEU A 295 14.90 2.25 4.62
N ALA A 296 15.56 1.37 5.37
CA ALA A 296 15.81 0.01 4.93
C ALA A 296 15.38 -0.99 6.01
N LEU A 297 14.67 -2.05 5.61
CA LEU A 297 14.42 -3.22 6.43
C LEU A 297 15.12 -4.42 5.79
N ALA A 298 16.07 -5.02 6.50
CA ALA A 298 16.75 -6.23 6.12
C ALA A 298 16.32 -7.39 7.04
N LEU A 299 15.83 -8.48 6.46
CA LEU A 299 15.41 -9.68 7.17
C LEU A 299 16.29 -10.85 6.74
N CYS A 300 16.93 -11.50 7.70
CA CYS A 300 17.79 -12.66 7.46
C CYS A 300 17.09 -13.96 7.85
N ASP A 301 17.20 -14.99 7.01
CA ASP A 301 16.77 -16.35 7.34
C ASP A 301 17.77 -17.00 8.32
N LEU A 302 17.84 -16.49 9.55
CA LEU A 302 18.75 -16.90 10.62
C LEU A 302 18.00 -17.04 11.94
N LEU A 303 18.63 -17.69 12.93
CA LEU A 303 18.12 -17.74 14.30
C LEU A 303 18.01 -16.33 14.90
N GLY A 304 19.04 -15.52 14.70
CA GLY A 304 19.21 -14.17 15.24
C GLY A 304 20.53 -13.62 14.71
N ILE A 305 20.85 -12.36 14.99
CA ILE A 305 22.17 -11.79 14.70
C ILE A 305 22.61 -10.97 15.91
N SER A 306 23.86 -11.16 16.35
CA SER A 306 24.42 -10.37 17.43
C SER A 306 24.57 -8.88 17.07
N ARG A 307 24.45 -8.00 18.07
CA ARG A 307 24.67 -6.55 17.92
C ARG A 307 25.94 -6.20 17.13
N ALA A 308 27.04 -6.90 17.38
CA ALA A 308 28.31 -6.65 16.71
C ALA A 308 28.25 -6.86 15.18
N VAL A 309 27.49 -7.86 14.71
CA VAL A 309 27.30 -8.10 13.27
C VAL A 309 26.33 -7.08 12.68
N VAL A 310 25.27 -6.72 13.41
CA VAL A 310 24.34 -5.64 13.02
C VAL A 310 25.09 -4.31 12.84
N ASP A 311 25.93 -3.94 13.80
CA ASP A 311 26.70 -2.69 13.75
C ASP A 311 27.67 -2.67 12.57
N ARG A 312 28.31 -3.81 12.25
CA ARG A 312 29.14 -3.94 11.04
C ARG A 312 28.34 -3.68 9.76
N ILE A 313 27.14 -4.26 9.62
CA ILE A 313 26.29 -4.06 8.43
C ILE A 313 25.81 -2.61 8.34
N ARG A 314 25.36 -2.03 9.46
CA ARG A 314 24.91 -0.63 9.50
C ARG A 314 26.04 0.34 9.20
N GLN A 315 27.25 0.08 9.68
CA GLN A 315 28.41 0.93 9.42
C GLN A 315 28.80 0.91 7.95
N THR A 316 28.84 -0.27 7.31
CA THR A 316 29.15 -0.35 5.87
C THR A 316 28.06 0.31 5.03
N ALA A 317 26.79 0.08 5.34
CA ALA A 317 25.66 0.72 4.66
C ALA A 317 25.63 2.25 4.84
N ALA A 318 25.96 2.75 6.03
CA ALA A 318 26.03 4.19 6.28
C ALA A 318 27.11 4.87 5.44
N VAL A 319 28.28 4.24 5.30
CA VAL A 319 29.38 4.76 4.49
C VAL A 319 29.09 4.62 2.98
N GLY A 320 28.62 3.45 2.53
CA GLY A 320 28.43 3.14 1.12
C GLY A 320 27.17 3.73 0.48
N LEU A 321 26.10 3.90 1.27
CA LEU A 321 24.76 4.30 0.78
C LEU A 321 24.25 5.62 1.36
N GLY A 322 24.96 6.20 2.34
CA GLY A 322 24.52 7.43 3.01
C GLY A 322 23.25 7.25 3.84
N LEU A 323 22.96 6.01 4.28
CA LEU A 323 21.82 5.69 5.14
C LEU A 323 22.25 5.70 6.61
N PRO A 324 21.74 6.63 7.45
CA PRO A 324 21.96 6.62 8.89
C PRO A 324 21.63 5.25 9.52
N PRO A 325 22.43 4.77 10.49
CA PRO A 325 22.16 3.51 11.19
C PRO A 325 20.73 3.40 11.74
N GLU A 326 20.17 4.51 12.23
CA GLU A 326 18.81 4.58 12.81
C GLU A 326 17.72 4.42 11.76
N GLN A 327 18.04 4.50 10.47
CA GLN A 327 17.14 4.30 9.34
C GLN A 327 17.21 2.87 8.78
N ILE A 328 18.08 2.01 9.32
CA ILE A 328 18.26 0.63 8.88
C ILE A 328 17.83 -0.30 10.03
N MET A 329 16.79 -1.08 9.82
CA MET A 329 16.39 -2.15 10.73
C MET A 329 16.88 -3.49 10.19
N LEU A 330 17.62 -4.23 10.99
CA LEU A 330 17.97 -5.62 10.71
C LEU A 330 17.16 -6.52 11.62
N ALA A 331 16.59 -7.59 11.10
CA ALA A 331 15.86 -8.59 11.89
C ALA A 331 16.10 -10.00 11.35
N CYS A 332 15.66 -11.01 12.09
CA CYS A 332 15.75 -12.40 11.68
C CYS A 332 14.37 -13.06 11.66
N THR A 333 14.22 -14.09 10.82
CA THR A 333 13.01 -14.93 10.83
C THR A 333 12.90 -15.76 12.10
N HIS A 334 14.03 -16.06 12.76
CA HIS A 334 14.17 -17.01 13.86
C HIS A 334 14.19 -18.48 13.43
N ALA A 335 14.71 -18.75 12.23
CA ALA A 335 14.87 -20.12 11.72
C ALA A 335 15.95 -20.90 12.50
N HIS A 336 15.56 -22.06 13.02
CA HIS A 336 16.43 -22.86 13.89
C HIS A 336 17.39 -23.81 13.15
N SER A 337 17.25 -23.98 11.84
CA SER A 337 18.12 -24.84 11.01
C SER A 337 19.21 -24.01 10.32
N THR A 338 19.93 -23.20 11.11
CA THR A 338 20.85 -22.16 10.63
C THR A 338 22.15 -22.12 11.46
N PRO A 339 23.28 -21.64 10.90
CA PRO A 339 24.53 -21.53 11.65
C PRO A 339 24.48 -20.55 12.83
N ASP A 340 25.44 -20.68 13.75
CA ASP A 340 25.60 -19.74 14.86
C ASP A 340 25.99 -18.34 14.35
N THR A 341 25.09 -17.38 14.62
CA THR A 341 25.22 -15.96 14.25
C THR A 341 24.95 -15.03 15.43
N VAL A 342 24.71 -15.61 16.61
CA VAL A 342 24.28 -14.93 17.84
C VAL A 342 25.31 -15.05 18.97
N GLY A 343 26.29 -15.94 18.82
CA GLY A 343 27.37 -16.13 19.77
C GLY A 343 27.11 -17.25 20.77
N CYS A 344 26.61 -18.39 20.32
CA CYS A 344 26.50 -19.62 21.12
C CYS A 344 27.86 -20.27 21.43
N GLY A 345 28.93 -19.85 20.75
CA GLY A 345 30.26 -20.44 20.84
C GLY A 345 30.62 -21.36 19.67
N TYR A 346 29.79 -21.39 18.62
CA TYR A 346 30.02 -22.14 17.38
C TYR A 346 30.11 -21.21 16.15
N GLU A 347 30.34 -19.92 16.38
CA GLU A 347 30.43 -18.90 15.33
C GLU A 347 31.59 -19.20 14.36
N ASN A 348 31.34 -18.98 13.08
CA ASN A 348 32.36 -19.04 12.05
C ASN A 348 32.59 -17.62 11.49
N SER A 349 33.77 -17.07 11.69
CA SER A 349 34.12 -15.68 11.33
C SER A 349 34.08 -15.40 9.82
N ASP A 350 34.44 -16.38 8.98
CA ASP A 350 34.35 -16.29 7.53
C ASP A 350 32.89 -16.27 7.07
N TYR A 351 32.05 -17.09 7.70
CA TYR A 351 30.61 -17.09 7.45
C TYR A 351 29.96 -15.77 7.88
N LEU A 352 30.26 -15.25 9.08
CA LEU A 352 29.78 -13.95 9.53
C LEU A 352 30.18 -12.83 8.56
N SER A 353 31.41 -12.86 8.05
CA SER A 353 31.86 -11.87 7.06
C SER A 353 31.15 -12.03 5.71
N THR A 354 30.75 -13.24 5.35
CA THR A 354 29.90 -13.50 4.17
C THR A 354 28.49 -12.97 4.35
N VAL A 355 27.88 -13.16 5.52
CA VAL A 355 26.57 -12.57 5.87
C VAL A 355 26.62 -11.04 5.77
N VAL A 356 27.64 -10.41 6.35
CA VAL A 356 27.81 -8.95 6.30
C VAL A 356 27.88 -8.45 4.85
N ARG A 357 28.74 -9.06 4.03
CA ARG A 357 28.89 -8.69 2.61
C ARG A 357 27.62 -8.93 1.80
N ALA A 358 26.92 -10.03 2.03
CA ALA A 358 25.67 -10.31 1.34
C ALA A 358 24.58 -9.31 1.71
N ALA A 359 24.49 -8.92 2.99
CA ALA A 359 23.55 -7.89 3.46
C ALA A 359 23.85 -6.52 2.84
N GLU A 360 25.12 -6.14 2.78
CA GLU A 360 25.58 -4.93 2.09
C GLU A 360 25.19 -4.95 0.61
N MET A 361 25.50 -6.03 -0.12
CA MET A 361 25.12 -6.17 -1.53
C MET A 361 23.60 -6.09 -1.74
N ALA A 362 22.81 -6.71 -0.88
CA ALA A 362 21.35 -6.65 -0.96
C ALA A 362 20.82 -5.23 -0.66
N LEU A 363 21.41 -4.52 0.30
CA LEU A 363 21.09 -3.12 0.58
C LEU A 363 21.41 -2.23 -0.62
N GLU A 364 22.60 -2.36 -1.21
CA GLU A 364 22.96 -1.61 -2.40
C GLU A 364 22.01 -1.87 -3.56
N GLN A 365 21.67 -3.14 -3.81
CA GLN A 365 20.79 -3.53 -4.90
C GLN A 365 19.37 -3.03 -4.69
N ALA A 366 18.87 -3.03 -3.45
CA ALA A 366 17.54 -2.48 -3.12
C ALA A 366 17.50 -0.96 -3.32
N VAL A 367 18.57 -0.23 -2.98
CA VAL A 367 18.67 1.21 -3.26
C VAL A 367 18.73 1.47 -4.77
N ARG A 368 19.53 0.69 -5.52
CA ARG A 368 19.66 0.84 -6.98
C ARG A 368 18.37 0.49 -7.74
N SER A 369 17.60 -0.49 -7.26
CA SER A 369 16.35 -0.89 -7.88
C SER A 369 15.17 0.04 -7.56
N ALA A 370 15.40 1.08 -6.74
CA ALA A 370 14.34 1.97 -6.27
C ALA A 370 13.63 2.69 -7.40
N ARG A 371 12.31 2.57 -7.48
CA ARG A 371 11.45 3.22 -8.48
C ARG A 371 10.20 3.82 -7.83
N SER A 372 9.49 4.68 -8.55
CA SER A 372 8.25 5.28 -8.06
C SER A 372 7.24 4.18 -7.71
N ALA A 373 6.70 4.28 -6.50
CA ALA A 373 5.96 3.23 -5.86
C ALA A 373 4.80 3.79 -5.02
N ARG A 374 3.90 2.89 -4.66
CA ARG A 374 2.81 3.08 -3.73
C ARG A 374 2.87 1.97 -2.69
N LEU A 375 2.40 2.28 -1.48
CA LEU A 375 2.42 1.36 -0.36
C LEU A 375 1.04 1.29 0.27
N GLY A 376 0.62 0.07 0.61
CA GLY A 376 -0.55 -0.15 1.46
C GLY A 376 -0.25 -1.21 2.50
N TRP A 377 -1.11 -1.30 3.51
CA TRP A 377 -1.04 -2.39 4.47
C TRP A 377 -2.44 -2.83 4.89
N ARG A 378 -2.54 -4.08 5.34
CA ARG A 378 -3.78 -4.67 5.87
C ARG A 378 -3.43 -5.53 7.07
N ARG A 379 -4.31 -5.52 8.08
CA ARG A 379 -4.24 -6.46 9.20
C ARG A 379 -5.40 -7.43 9.13
N THR A 380 -5.09 -8.71 9.24
CA THR A 380 -6.04 -9.82 9.35
C THR A 380 -5.70 -10.68 10.57
N ARG A 381 -6.45 -11.76 10.79
CA ARG A 381 -6.12 -12.79 11.78
C ARG A 381 -5.55 -14.03 11.08
N ALA A 382 -4.34 -14.44 11.44
CA ALA A 382 -3.77 -15.72 10.98
C ALA A 382 -4.56 -16.90 11.54
N ARG A 383 -4.67 -17.97 10.77
CA ARG A 383 -5.49 -19.14 11.11
C ARG A 383 -4.64 -20.40 11.17
N GLY A 384 -4.81 -21.16 12.25
CA GLY A 384 -4.29 -22.52 12.34
C GLY A 384 -2.77 -22.66 12.49
N ILE A 385 -1.94 -21.63 12.33
CA ILE A 385 -0.49 -21.85 12.40
C ILE A 385 0.03 -21.81 13.83
N ALA A 386 -0.41 -20.86 14.64
CA ALA A 386 0.16 -20.58 15.96
C ALA A 386 -0.62 -21.19 17.13
N ARG A 387 0.11 -21.56 18.18
CA ARG A 387 -0.45 -21.93 19.50
C ARG A 387 0.54 -21.55 20.59
N SER A 388 0.04 -21.00 21.70
CA SER A 388 0.90 -20.75 22.86
C SER A 388 1.48 -22.05 23.39
N ARG A 389 2.79 -22.04 23.60
CA ARG A 389 3.51 -23.13 24.25
C ARG A 389 3.54 -23.00 25.77
N ARG A 390 3.11 -21.86 26.33
CA ARG A 390 2.92 -21.69 27.77
C ARG A 390 1.54 -22.22 28.17
N VAL A 391 1.49 -23.09 29.18
CA VAL A 391 0.24 -23.65 29.70
C VAL A 391 0.21 -23.55 31.21
N LYS A 392 -0.97 -23.29 31.77
CA LYS A 392 -1.24 -23.38 33.20
C LYS A 392 -1.81 -24.75 33.50
N LEU A 393 -1.16 -25.48 34.38
CA LEU A 393 -1.61 -26.79 34.83
C LEU A 393 -2.75 -26.66 35.83
N LYS A 394 -3.56 -27.71 36.00
CA LYS A 394 -4.61 -27.81 37.03
C LYS A 394 -4.07 -27.66 38.46
N THR A 395 -2.76 -27.84 38.66
CA THR A 395 -2.06 -27.59 39.92
C THR A 395 -1.78 -26.10 40.18
N GLY A 396 -2.08 -25.22 39.22
CA GLY A 396 -1.80 -23.78 39.28
C GLY A 396 -0.41 -23.39 38.76
N LYS A 397 0.51 -24.35 38.58
CA LYS A 397 1.87 -24.10 38.05
C LYS A 397 1.84 -23.83 36.53
N ALA A 398 2.68 -22.92 36.06
CA ALA A 398 2.93 -22.77 34.63
C ALA A 398 3.99 -23.76 34.14
N TYR A 399 3.87 -24.13 32.87
CA TYR A 399 4.78 -25.04 32.19
C TYR A 399 4.93 -24.64 30.72
N THR A 400 6.14 -24.77 30.17
CA THR A 400 6.40 -24.54 28.75
C THR A 400 6.48 -25.86 28.01
N VAL A 401 5.57 -26.08 27.08
CA VAL A 401 5.48 -27.27 26.25
C VAL A 401 6.32 -27.08 24.99
N ARG A 402 7.49 -27.68 24.92
CA ARG A 402 8.35 -27.54 23.72
C ARG A 402 7.99 -28.59 22.68
N TYR A 403 7.08 -28.27 21.78
CA TYR A 403 6.52 -29.23 20.82
C TYR A 403 7.52 -29.78 19.79
N SER A 404 8.74 -29.23 19.72
CA SER A 404 9.80 -29.56 18.78
C SER A 404 10.93 -30.44 19.36
N VAL A 405 10.92 -30.77 20.67
CA VAL A 405 11.94 -31.64 21.30
C VAL A 405 11.33 -32.93 21.92
N PRO A 406 12.06 -34.07 21.89
CA PRO A 406 11.55 -35.33 22.41
C PRO A 406 11.37 -35.37 23.94
N SER A 407 10.21 -35.94 24.33
CA SER A 407 9.77 -36.52 25.61
C SER A 407 9.80 -35.73 26.94
N THR A 408 10.81 -34.93 27.29
CA THR A 408 10.88 -34.33 28.66
C THR A 408 10.05 -33.06 28.85
N TRP A 409 9.54 -32.48 27.75
CA TRP A 409 8.77 -31.22 27.75
C TRP A 409 7.31 -31.42 27.32
N ARG A 410 6.74 -32.58 27.64
CA ARG A 410 5.36 -32.95 27.30
C ARG A 410 4.44 -32.73 28.50
N VAL A 411 3.26 -32.20 28.22
CA VAL A 411 2.17 -32.12 29.18
C VAL A 411 0.95 -32.78 28.57
N SER A 412 0.31 -33.66 29.34
CA SER A 412 -0.90 -34.32 28.89
C SER A 412 -2.06 -33.32 28.79
N PRO A 413 -2.89 -33.35 27.74
CA PRO A 413 -4.00 -32.40 27.61
C PRO A 413 -4.93 -32.38 28.82
N GLU A 414 -5.17 -33.52 29.49
CA GLU A 414 -6.07 -33.58 30.66
C GLU A 414 -5.57 -32.83 31.90
N VAL A 415 -4.29 -32.50 32.00
CA VAL A 415 -3.75 -31.73 33.14
C VAL A 415 -3.62 -30.24 32.86
N ILE A 416 -3.91 -29.80 31.63
CA ILE A 416 -3.94 -28.38 31.25
C ILE A 416 -5.26 -27.78 31.75
N ALA A 417 -5.16 -26.69 32.53
CA ALA A 417 -6.30 -25.88 32.94
C ALA A 417 -6.56 -24.75 31.94
N GLU A 418 -5.49 -24.08 31.51
CA GLU A 418 -5.56 -22.89 30.65
C GLU A 418 -4.34 -22.87 29.74
N ARG A 419 -4.47 -22.30 28.55
CA ARG A 419 -3.36 -22.05 27.63
C ARG A 419 -3.05 -20.56 27.62
N GLY A 420 -1.77 -20.26 27.45
CA GLY A 420 -1.32 -18.93 27.17
C GLY A 420 -1.91 -18.41 25.86
N ASP A 421 -1.67 -17.14 25.66
CA ASP A 421 -2.24 -16.35 24.61
C ASP A 421 -1.42 -16.42 23.32
N VAL A 422 -2.07 -16.11 22.20
CA VAL A 422 -1.40 -15.86 20.91
C VAL A 422 -1.80 -14.46 20.45
N ASP A 423 -0.90 -13.77 19.77
CA ASP A 423 -1.24 -12.59 18.99
C ASP A 423 -1.71 -13.04 17.60
N PRO A 424 -3.02 -12.99 17.29
CA PRO A 424 -3.52 -13.52 16.02
C PRO A 424 -3.24 -12.57 14.85
N ASP A 425 -2.76 -11.35 15.09
CA ASP A 425 -2.63 -10.32 14.07
C ASP A 425 -1.57 -10.71 13.03
N LEU A 426 -2.01 -10.91 11.79
CA LEU A 426 -1.16 -10.96 10.60
C LEU A 426 -1.23 -9.60 9.90
N THR A 427 -0.13 -8.84 9.98
CA THR A 427 0.00 -7.57 9.26
C THR A 427 0.71 -7.81 7.94
N VAL A 428 0.10 -7.40 6.83
CA VAL A 428 0.64 -7.55 5.48
C VAL A 428 0.83 -6.19 4.85
N ILE A 429 2.02 -5.96 4.29
CA ILE A 429 2.39 -4.74 3.59
C ILE A 429 2.58 -5.08 2.11
N ARG A 430 1.95 -4.31 1.23
CA ARG A 430 2.09 -4.41 -0.23
C ARG A 430 2.79 -3.17 -0.75
N ILE A 431 3.84 -3.36 -1.52
CA ILE A 431 4.56 -2.28 -2.20
C ILE A 431 4.56 -2.58 -3.69
N GLU A 432 4.02 -1.68 -4.49
CA GLU A 432 3.88 -1.82 -5.94
C GLU A 432 4.35 -0.57 -6.66
N ASP A 433 4.76 -0.71 -7.92
CA ASP A 433 5.04 0.44 -8.77
C ASP A 433 3.76 1.13 -9.27
N LEU A 434 3.93 2.19 -10.06
CA LEU A 434 2.80 2.97 -10.56
C LEU A 434 1.90 2.20 -11.54
N GLN A 435 2.39 1.08 -12.09
CA GLN A 435 1.66 0.16 -12.98
C GLN A 435 0.97 -0.97 -12.20
N GLY A 436 1.12 -1.00 -10.87
CA GLY A 436 0.53 -2.03 -10.01
C GLY A 436 1.33 -3.32 -9.95
N GLN A 437 2.55 -3.37 -10.52
CA GLN A 437 3.43 -4.53 -10.40
C GLN A 437 4.10 -4.54 -9.03
N LEU A 438 4.14 -5.71 -8.41
CA LEU A 438 4.67 -5.85 -7.05
C LEU A 438 6.19 -5.65 -7.04
N ILE A 439 6.67 -4.85 -6.09
CA ILE A 439 8.10 -4.66 -5.79
C ILE A 439 8.46 -5.53 -4.57
N ALA A 440 7.61 -5.48 -3.53
CA ALA A 440 7.81 -6.28 -2.34
C ALA A 440 6.50 -6.57 -1.60
N GLY A 441 6.48 -7.71 -0.91
CA GLY A 441 5.45 -8.09 0.05
C GLY A 441 6.08 -8.34 1.42
N LEU A 442 5.45 -7.86 2.49
CA LEU A 442 5.91 -8.11 3.85
C LEU A 442 4.78 -8.75 4.66
N SER A 443 5.08 -9.76 5.46
CA SER A 443 4.20 -10.26 6.52
C SER A 443 4.85 -10.10 7.88
N ASN A 444 4.07 -9.73 8.88
CA ASN A 444 4.46 -9.73 10.28
C ASN A 444 3.48 -10.58 11.08
N PHE A 445 4.00 -11.64 11.73
CA PHE A 445 3.22 -12.58 12.54
C PHE A 445 4.10 -13.23 13.62
N GLY A 446 3.63 -13.29 14.87
CA GLY A 446 4.39 -13.82 16.01
C GLY A 446 4.24 -15.33 16.16
N CYS A 447 5.25 -16.09 15.73
CA CYS A 447 5.28 -17.55 15.85
C CYS A 447 6.69 -18.10 15.53
N HIS A 448 7.26 -18.97 16.36
CA HIS A 448 8.58 -19.56 16.12
C HIS A 448 8.66 -20.35 14.80
N PRO A 449 9.72 -20.15 14.00
CA PRO A 449 10.13 -21.11 12.96
C PRO A 449 10.99 -22.23 13.54
N SER A 450 10.30 -23.18 14.17
CA SER A 450 10.88 -24.30 14.92
C SER A 450 10.45 -25.70 14.44
N ILE A 451 9.88 -25.83 13.24
CA ILE A 451 9.38 -27.12 12.73
C ILE A 451 10.52 -27.98 12.21
N ALA A 452 11.46 -27.43 11.47
CA ALA A 452 12.59 -28.15 10.85
C ALA A 452 13.74 -28.44 11.84
N LEU A 453 13.53 -28.22 13.15
CA LEU A 453 14.57 -28.32 14.19
C LEU A 453 15.27 -29.68 14.27
N ALA A 454 14.66 -30.79 13.81
CA ALA A 454 15.30 -32.10 13.82
C ALA A 454 16.02 -32.46 12.51
N SER A 455 15.99 -31.59 11.50
CA SER A 455 16.75 -31.73 10.25
C SER A 455 18.21 -31.35 10.45
N ASP A 456 19.11 -32.03 9.74
CA ASP A 456 20.52 -31.67 9.57
C ASP A 456 20.77 -30.90 8.27
N GLU A 457 19.72 -30.41 7.61
CA GLU A 457 19.81 -29.59 6.42
C GLU A 457 19.47 -28.13 6.73
N VAL A 458 20.18 -27.22 6.07
CA VAL A 458 19.92 -25.78 6.16
C VAL A 458 18.57 -25.43 5.54
N SER A 459 17.75 -24.66 6.27
CA SER A 459 16.52 -24.05 5.74
C SER A 459 16.03 -22.88 6.59
N GLY A 460 15.23 -22.00 5.98
CA GLY A 460 14.50 -20.91 6.66
C GLY A 460 13.23 -21.34 7.41
N ASP A 461 13.04 -22.66 7.62
CA ASP A 461 11.84 -23.25 8.23
C ASP A 461 10.54 -22.78 7.54
N TRP A 462 9.37 -22.87 8.18
CA TRP A 462 8.09 -22.55 7.53
C TRP A 462 7.99 -21.11 7.01
N SER A 463 8.70 -20.17 7.63
CA SER A 463 8.75 -18.78 7.19
C SER A 463 9.45 -18.65 5.83
N GLY A 464 10.62 -19.26 5.66
CA GLY A 464 11.34 -19.32 4.39
C GLY A 464 10.58 -20.13 3.33
N GLU A 465 9.97 -21.24 3.72
CA GLU A 465 9.10 -22.04 2.84
C GLU A 465 7.90 -21.25 2.33
N ALA A 466 7.30 -20.41 3.16
CA ALA A 466 6.21 -19.54 2.75
C ALA A 466 6.66 -18.51 1.72
N MET A 467 7.82 -17.86 1.95
CA MET A 467 8.36 -16.89 0.99
C MET A 467 8.68 -17.58 -0.34
N TYR A 468 9.30 -18.77 -0.30
CA TYR A 468 9.54 -19.55 -1.50
C TYR A 468 8.24 -19.85 -2.26
N ALA A 469 7.19 -20.31 -1.57
CA ALA A 469 5.90 -20.62 -2.20
C ALA A 469 5.24 -19.39 -2.86
N VAL A 470 5.34 -18.22 -2.25
CA VAL A 470 4.84 -16.96 -2.83
C VAL A 470 5.70 -16.51 -4.01
N GLU A 471 7.02 -16.65 -3.91
CA GLU A 471 7.96 -16.34 -5.00
C GLU A 471 7.72 -17.22 -6.24
N GLN A 472 7.24 -18.46 -6.08
CA GLN A 472 6.84 -19.30 -7.24
C GLN A 472 5.66 -18.73 -8.03
N ILE A 473 4.86 -17.84 -7.44
CA ILE A 473 3.69 -17.23 -8.09
C ILE A 473 4.09 -15.92 -8.80
N PHE A 474 4.88 -15.07 -8.13
CA PHE A 474 5.23 -13.74 -8.63
C PHE A 474 6.56 -13.71 -9.40
N GLY A 475 7.37 -14.76 -9.33
CA GLY A 475 8.69 -14.83 -9.93
C GLY A 475 9.71 -13.91 -9.25
N GLU A 476 10.81 -13.63 -9.95
CA GLU A 476 11.94 -12.84 -9.42
C GLU A 476 11.69 -11.32 -9.37
N ASN A 477 10.53 -10.86 -9.84
CA ASN A 477 10.20 -9.44 -9.94
C ASN A 477 9.88 -8.77 -8.59
N ALA A 478 9.59 -9.58 -7.55
CA ALA A 478 9.23 -9.10 -6.23
C ALA A 478 9.97 -9.88 -5.12
N VAL A 479 10.23 -9.20 -4.00
CA VAL A 479 10.87 -9.81 -2.82
C VAL A 479 9.87 -9.90 -1.67
N PHE A 480 9.85 -11.05 -0.98
CA PHE A 480 8.89 -11.31 0.09
C PHE A 480 9.59 -11.55 1.43
N LEU A 481 9.14 -10.86 2.48
CA LEU A 481 9.73 -10.93 3.82
C LEU A 481 8.69 -11.41 4.84
N ALA A 482 9.09 -12.33 5.71
CA ALA A 482 8.28 -12.81 6.83
C ALA A 482 8.92 -12.47 8.18
N THR A 483 8.63 -11.26 8.69
CA THR A 483 9.13 -10.83 9.99
C THR A 483 8.40 -11.54 11.12
N ASN A 484 9.13 -11.88 12.18
CA ASN A 484 8.55 -12.51 13.34
C ASN A 484 8.00 -11.46 14.32
N GLY A 485 6.75 -11.63 14.73
CA GLY A 485 6.07 -10.79 15.71
C GLY A 485 6.48 -11.09 17.14
N ALA A 486 5.74 -10.58 18.13
CA ALA A 486 5.91 -11.02 19.52
C ALA A 486 5.48 -12.48 19.64
N GLY A 487 6.45 -13.39 19.59
CA GLY A 487 6.25 -14.83 19.42
C GLY A 487 7.02 -15.68 20.42
N GLY A 488 7.78 -15.09 21.34
CA GLY A 488 8.62 -15.76 22.36
C GLY A 488 8.00 -17.00 23.04
N ASP A 489 6.68 -17.01 23.19
CA ASP A 489 5.90 -18.06 23.83
C ASP A 489 4.88 -18.75 22.90
N VAL A 490 5.15 -18.79 21.60
CA VAL A 490 4.26 -19.31 20.55
C VAL A 490 4.97 -20.29 19.61
N ASP A 491 4.44 -21.52 19.50
CA ASP A 491 4.95 -22.53 18.57
C ASP A 491 4.00 -22.75 17.38
N PRO A 492 4.52 -23.21 16.22
CA PRO A 492 3.75 -23.43 14.99
C PRO A 492 3.01 -24.79 15.01
N THR A 493 2.08 -24.98 15.95
CA THR A 493 1.43 -26.28 16.22
C THR A 493 -0.09 -26.29 16.10
N GLY A 494 -0.70 -25.28 15.49
CA GLY A 494 -2.15 -25.27 15.32
C GLY A 494 -2.66 -26.30 14.30
N GLU A 495 -2.03 -26.42 13.13
CA GLU A 495 -2.39 -27.32 12.00
C GLU A 495 -1.42 -28.51 11.85
N ILE A 496 -0.35 -28.52 12.65
CA ILE A 496 0.61 -29.61 12.70
C ILE A 496 0.30 -30.46 13.93
N GLN A 497 0.33 -31.77 13.75
CA GLN A 497 0.16 -32.69 14.87
C GLN A 497 1.15 -32.33 15.99
N PRO A 498 0.69 -32.14 17.24
CA PRO A 498 1.59 -32.03 18.38
C PRO A 498 2.52 -33.24 18.37
N TRP A 499 3.84 -33.00 18.48
CA TRP A 499 4.86 -34.06 18.43
C TRP A 499 4.93 -34.83 17.11
N GLY A 500 4.31 -34.33 16.04
CA GLY A 500 4.46 -34.85 14.69
C GLY A 500 5.87 -34.60 14.12
N PRO A 501 6.13 -35.02 12.86
CA PRO A 501 7.44 -34.86 12.24
C PRO A 501 7.97 -33.42 12.34
N ARG A 502 9.25 -33.30 12.73
CA ARG A 502 9.97 -32.03 12.87
C ARG A 502 11.06 -31.92 11.80
N ASN A 503 10.61 -32.00 10.57
CA ASN A 503 11.44 -32.08 9.37
C ASN A 503 11.00 -31.04 8.33
N GLN A 504 11.71 -31.03 7.21
CA GLN A 504 11.50 -30.06 6.14
C GLN A 504 10.13 -30.18 5.48
N ASP A 505 9.60 -31.41 5.30
CA ASP A 505 8.27 -31.61 4.72
C ASP A 505 7.15 -30.96 5.54
N ALA A 506 7.23 -31.09 6.87
CA ALA A 506 6.29 -30.46 7.79
C ALA A 506 6.40 -28.93 7.76
N ALA A 507 7.64 -28.41 7.73
CA ALA A 507 7.88 -26.98 7.59
C ALA A 507 7.32 -26.44 6.26
N SER A 508 7.53 -27.18 5.17
CA SER A 508 7.04 -26.84 3.83
C SER A 508 5.52 -26.84 3.77
N ARG A 509 4.85 -27.80 4.43
CA ARG A 509 3.38 -27.81 4.56
C ARG A 509 2.87 -26.57 5.29
N ALA A 510 3.46 -26.23 6.43
CA ALA A 510 3.08 -25.04 7.19
C ALA A 510 3.35 -23.74 6.41
N GLY A 511 4.48 -23.68 5.70
CA GLY A 511 4.84 -22.58 4.83
C GLY A 511 3.81 -22.35 3.72
N ARG A 512 3.31 -23.42 3.08
CA ARG A 512 2.22 -23.32 2.10
C ARG A 512 0.90 -22.81 2.69
N ILE A 513 0.56 -23.23 3.91
CA ILE A 513 -0.64 -22.72 4.61
C ILE A 513 -0.48 -21.21 4.84
N PHE A 514 0.67 -20.78 5.38
CA PHE A 514 0.92 -19.35 5.62
C PHE A 514 0.97 -18.53 4.34
N ALA A 515 1.60 -19.05 3.29
CA ALA A 515 1.65 -18.42 1.98
C ALA A 515 0.25 -18.15 1.43
N SER A 516 -0.70 -19.07 1.61
CA SER A 516 -2.09 -18.87 1.19
C SER A 516 -2.76 -17.68 1.89
N GLU A 517 -2.54 -17.51 3.19
CA GLU A 517 -3.09 -16.39 3.97
C GLU A 517 -2.41 -15.07 3.61
N LEU A 518 -1.10 -15.09 3.36
CA LEU A 518 -0.34 -13.94 2.88
C LEU A 518 -0.84 -13.48 1.50
N LEU A 519 -1.01 -14.40 0.54
CA LEU A 519 -1.51 -14.11 -0.80
C LEU A 519 -2.91 -13.50 -0.77
N GLU A 520 -3.82 -14.11 -0.01
CA GLU A 520 -5.19 -13.58 0.17
C GLU A 520 -5.16 -12.14 0.70
N SER A 521 -4.27 -11.87 1.65
CA SER A 521 -4.16 -10.55 2.26
C SER A 521 -3.51 -9.54 1.32
N LEU A 522 -2.43 -9.91 0.61
CA LEU A 522 -1.71 -9.07 -0.36
C LEU A 522 -2.64 -8.53 -1.44
N GLU A 523 -3.51 -9.37 -2.00
CA GLU A 523 -4.45 -8.96 -3.07
C GLU A 523 -5.56 -8.03 -2.57
N ARG A 524 -5.78 -7.96 -1.24
CA ARG A 524 -6.82 -7.14 -0.61
C ARG A 524 -6.28 -5.88 0.06
N VAL A 525 -4.98 -5.58 -0.09
CA VAL A 525 -4.39 -4.37 0.47
C VAL A 525 -4.90 -3.13 -0.27
N GLU A 526 -5.45 -2.18 0.48
CA GLU A 526 -5.75 -0.84 -0.04
C GLU A 526 -4.46 -0.01 -0.14
N ILE A 527 -4.15 0.41 -1.35
CA ILE A 527 -2.93 1.14 -1.69
C ILE A 527 -3.10 2.63 -1.37
N GLN A 528 -2.08 3.23 -0.75
CA GLN A 528 -2.01 4.66 -0.48
C GLN A 528 -1.08 5.33 -1.49
N GLU A 529 -1.51 6.48 -2.01
CA GLU A 529 -0.73 7.27 -2.99
C GLU A 529 0.47 7.98 -2.34
N VAL A 530 0.34 8.34 -1.07
CA VAL A 530 1.36 9.09 -0.33
C VAL A 530 1.55 8.45 1.04
N THR A 531 2.80 8.08 1.32
CA THR A 531 3.21 7.48 2.58
C THR A 531 4.31 8.33 3.19
N ARG A 532 4.07 8.84 4.42
CA ARG A 532 5.10 9.53 5.19
C ARG A 532 6.00 8.51 5.86
N LEU A 533 7.31 8.69 5.74
CA LEU A 533 8.30 7.86 6.42
C LEU A 533 8.86 8.55 7.66
N GLY A 534 9.34 7.75 8.61
CA GLY A 534 10.03 8.20 9.81
C GLY A 534 10.82 7.07 10.45
N ALA A 535 11.87 7.42 11.18
CA ALA A 535 12.65 6.48 11.97
C ALA A 535 13.13 7.15 13.24
N ALA A 536 13.15 6.38 14.33
CA ALA A 536 13.72 6.78 15.60
C ALA A 536 14.19 5.52 16.34
N SER A 537 15.27 5.64 17.10
CA SER A 537 15.78 4.57 17.94
C SER A 537 16.23 5.13 19.28
N ARG A 538 16.30 4.25 20.28
CA ARG A 538 16.84 4.55 21.60
C ARG A 538 17.74 3.41 22.05
N SER A 539 18.99 3.73 22.33
CA SER A 539 19.92 2.82 23.00
C SER A 539 19.53 2.65 24.47
N LEU A 540 19.66 1.42 24.98
CA LEU A 540 19.23 1.01 26.30
C LEU A 540 20.30 0.15 26.95
N ALA A 541 20.30 0.15 28.28
CA ALA A 541 21.09 -0.76 29.10
C ALA A 541 20.12 -1.57 29.97
N LEU A 542 20.01 -2.87 29.69
CA LEU A 542 19.12 -3.76 30.41
C LEU A 542 19.85 -4.48 31.56
N PRO A 543 19.21 -4.64 32.72
CA PRO A 543 19.75 -5.42 33.83
C PRO A 543 19.88 -6.91 33.45
N VAL A 544 20.98 -7.51 33.90
CA VAL A 544 21.27 -8.94 33.74
C VAL A 544 21.06 -9.65 35.07
N ARG A 545 20.59 -10.89 35.03
CA ARG A 545 20.40 -11.69 36.24
C ARG A 545 21.72 -12.12 36.85
N GLU A 546 21.84 -11.93 38.16
CA GLU A 546 23.02 -12.34 38.92
C GLU A 546 23.25 -13.86 38.91
N ASP A 547 22.15 -14.63 38.94
CA ASP A 547 22.22 -16.09 38.87
C ASP A 547 22.68 -16.61 37.50
N TRP A 548 22.45 -15.84 36.43
CA TRP A 548 22.96 -16.11 35.11
C TRP A 548 24.44 -15.76 34.99
N LEU A 549 24.87 -14.61 35.51
CA LEU A 549 26.31 -14.23 35.54
C LEU A 549 27.13 -15.30 36.27
N SER A 550 26.65 -15.70 37.45
CA SER A 550 27.25 -16.79 38.23
C SER A 550 27.31 -18.12 37.49
N LEU A 551 26.30 -18.43 36.64
CA LEU A 551 26.27 -19.64 35.84
C LEU A 551 27.35 -19.59 34.74
N ILE A 552 27.42 -18.48 34.00
CA ILE A 552 28.37 -18.31 32.90
C ILE A 552 29.81 -18.23 33.40
N GLU A 553 30.09 -17.51 34.49
CA GLU A 553 31.43 -17.44 35.09
C GLU A 553 31.93 -18.83 35.53
N LYS A 554 31.04 -19.65 36.12
CA LYS A 554 31.36 -21.04 36.50
C LYS A 554 31.60 -21.90 35.27
N GLU A 555 30.76 -21.78 34.25
CA GLU A 555 30.88 -22.57 33.03
C GLU A 555 32.14 -22.17 32.25
N GLN A 556 32.47 -20.88 32.21
CA GLN A 556 33.73 -20.39 31.65
C GLN A 556 34.93 -20.95 32.39
N ALA A 557 34.94 -20.90 33.73
CA ALA A 557 36.03 -21.48 34.52
C ALA A 557 36.18 -22.99 34.26
N ARG A 558 35.07 -23.72 34.15
CA ARG A 558 35.03 -25.15 33.82
C ARG A 558 35.60 -25.43 32.42
N MET A 559 35.16 -24.68 31.41
CA MET A 559 35.61 -24.85 30.02
C MET A 559 37.07 -24.45 29.83
N CYS A 560 37.54 -23.38 30.47
CA CYS A 560 38.96 -23.01 30.44
C CYS A 560 39.84 -24.10 31.07
N GLN A 561 39.37 -24.78 32.12
CA GLN A 561 40.08 -25.95 32.69
C GLN A 561 40.06 -27.15 31.75
N GLU A 562 38.90 -27.48 31.17
CA GLU A 562 38.72 -28.66 30.29
C GLU A 562 39.48 -28.54 28.97
N PHE A 563 39.54 -27.34 28.39
CA PHE A 563 40.19 -27.07 27.11
C PHE A 563 41.55 -26.35 27.24
N ALA A 564 42.22 -26.44 28.39
CA ALA A 564 43.55 -25.85 28.63
C ALA A 564 43.69 -24.38 28.18
N GLY A 565 42.64 -23.58 28.39
CA GLY A 565 42.60 -22.16 28.03
C GLY A 565 42.32 -21.85 26.55
N GLN A 566 42.04 -22.85 25.72
CA GLN A 566 41.72 -22.67 24.29
C GLN A 566 40.25 -22.33 24.02
N TRP A 567 39.39 -22.38 25.05
CA TRP A 567 37.99 -22.02 24.94
C TRP A 567 37.76 -20.55 25.35
N GLU A 568 37.08 -19.80 24.48
CA GLU A 568 36.72 -18.40 24.74
C GLU A 568 35.20 -18.20 24.64
N LEU A 569 34.67 -17.33 25.50
CA LEU A 569 33.31 -16.81 25.34
C LEU A 569 33.20 -16.03 24.03
N SER A 570 32.06 -16.16 23.36
CA SER A 570 31.70 -15.26 22.26
C SER A 570 31.75 -13.81 22.72
N ASN A 571 32.00 -12.90 21.77
CA ASN A 571 32.14 -11.48 22.09
C ASN A 571 30.89 -10.91 22.77
N SER A 572 29.69 -11.32 22.33
CA SER A 572 28.41 -10.87 22.90
C SER A 572 28.24 -11.30 24.36
N ILE A 573 28.60 -12.54 24.69
CA ILE A 573 28.52 -13.06 26.06
C ILE A 573 29.60 -12.45 26.95
N ARG A 574 30.84 -12.36 26.44
CA ARG A 574 31.97 -11.74 27.15
C ARG A 574 31.69 -10.29 27.51
N GLU A 575 31.12 -9.52 26.59
CA GLU A 575 30.73 -8.14 26.82
C GLU A 575 29.65 -8.04 27.91
N THR A 576 28.62 -8.88 27.84
CA THR A 576 27.54 -8.92 28.84
C THR A 576 28.09 -9.24 30.24
N VAL A 577 28.99 -10.23 30.36
CA VAL A 577 29.62 -10.61 31.64
C VAL A 577 30.49 -9.47 32.17
N THR A 578 31.30 -8.86 31.30
CA THR A 578 32.24 -7.79 31.68
C THR A 578 31.49 -6.53 32.12
N ARG A 579 30.46 -6.11 31.38
CA ARG A 579 29.68 -4.89 31.68
C ARG A 579 28.59 -5.13 32.73
N ARG A 580 28.26 -6.39 33.02
CA ARG A 580 27.15 -6.82 33.91
C ARG A 580 25.80 -6.18 33.54
N ARG A 581 25.59 -5.91 32.24
CA ARG A 581 24.37 -5.37 31.64
C ARG A 581 24.32 -5.74 30.16
N ILE A 582 23.14 -5.66 29.55
CA ILE A 582 22.96 -5.86 28.10
C ILE A 582 22.75 -4.49 27.46
N ASP A 583 23.70 -4.04 26.65
CA ASP A 583 23.56 -2.80 25.87
C ASP A 583 22.89 -3.14 24.54
N THR A 584 21.72 -2.54 24.28
CA THR A 584 20.87 -2.89 23.13
C THR A 584 20.04 -1.67 22.69
N GLU A 585 19.02 -1.84 21.85
CA GLU A 585 18.16 -0.74 21.42
C GLU A 585 16.72 -1.14 21.11
N VAL A 586 15.82 -0.15 21.13
CA VAL A 586 14.50 -0.21 20.49
C VAL A 586 14.49 0.73 19.30
N GLN A 587 13.90 0.30 18.18
CA GLN A 587 13.78 1.10 16.96
C GLN A 587 12.34 1.09 16.46
N VAL A 588 11.84 2.25 16.03
CA VAL A 588 10.53 2.37 15.40
C VAL A 588 10.71 2.93 13.98
N LEU A 589 10.09 2.26 13.00
CA LEU A 589 9.94 2.78 11.64
C LEU A 589 8.48 3.14 11.39
N ARG A 590 8.22 4.33 10.86
CA ARG A 590 6.88 4.78 10.44
C ARG A 590 6.69 4.58 8.96
N LEU A 591 5.62 3.88 8.61
CA LEU A 591 5.10 3.72 7.25
C LEU A 591 3.66 4.27 7.21
N GLY A 592 3.53 5.58 7.00
CA GLY A 592 2.24 6.27 7.03
C GLY A 592 1.64 6.23 8.44
N GLU A 593 0.61 5.39 8.63
CA GLU A 593 -0.04 5.13 9.92
C GLU A 593 0.45 3.85 10.60
N LEU A 594 1.25 3.02 9.94
CA LEU A 594 1.80 1.80 10.53
C LEU A 594 3.11 2.11 11.25
N ALA A 595 3.27 1.59 12.48
CA ALA A 595 4.53 1.59 13.20
C ALA A 595 5.12 0.17 13.18
N LEU A 596 6.31 0.00 12.63
CA LEU A 596 7.11 -1.22 12.79
C LEU A 596 8.02 -1.03 14.00
N VAL A 597 7.81 -1.81 15.05
CA VAL A 597 8.52 -1.67 16.34
C VAL A 597 9.50 -2.82 16.48
N GLY A 598 10.79 -2.54 16.23
CA GLY A 598 11.89 -3.46 16.42
C GLY A 598 12.29 -3.56 17.88
N LEU A 599 12.26 -4.78 18.42
CA LEU A 599 12.69 -5.14 19.76
C LEU A 599 13.83 -6.18 19.68
N PRO A 600 14.81 -6.11 20.60
CA PRO A 600 15.91 -7.07 20.62
C PRO A 600 15.44 -8.40 21.21
N GLY A 601 15.97 -9.53 20.76
CA GLY A 601 15.65 -10.85 21.35
C GLY A 601 14.21 -11.35 21.14
N GLU A 602 13.83 -12.37 21.90
CA GLU A 602 12.54 -13.08 21.81
C GLU A 602 11.50 -12.46 22.77
N VAL A 603 10.45 -11.87 22.20
CA VAL A 603 9.47 -11.03 22.90
C VAL A 603 8.18 -11.82 23.12
N LEU A 604 7.73 -11.93 24.36
CA LEU A 604 6.48 -12.64 24.67
C LEU A 604 5.25 -11.84 24.21
N VAL A 605 4.17 -12.56 23.90
CA VAL A 605 2.89 -11.99 23.40
C VAL A 605 2.35 -10.87 24.29
N GLU A 606 2.48 -10.98 25.61
CA GLU A 606 2.02 -9.98 26.57
C GLU A 606 2.68 -8.61 26.36
N MET A 607 3.99 -8.58 26.13
CA MET A 607 4.74 -7.35 25.89
C MET A 607 4.34 -6.70 24.55
N GLY A 608 4.17 -7.52 23.51
CA GLY A 608 3.65 -7.05 22.22
C GLY A 608 2.26 -6.40 22.35
N ARG A 609 1.39 -6.95 23.19
CA ARG A 609 0.06 -6.37 23.49
C ARG A 609 0.15 -5.05 24.24
N LYS A 610 1.06 -4.91 25.22
CA LYS A 610 1.29 -3.66 25.93
C LYS A 610 1.67 -2.53 24.95
N ILE A 611 2.55 -2.82 23.99
CA ILE A 611 2.95 -1.85 22.95
C ILE A 611 1.79 -1.56 21.98
N LYS A 612 1.06 -2.58 21.53
CA LYS A 612 -0.13 -2.40 20.68
C LYS A 612 -1.28 -1.65 21.36
N ALA A 613 -1.33 -1.65 22.70
CA ALA A 613 -2.28 -0.83 23.46
C ALA A 613 -1.98 0.66 23.36
N VAL A 614 -0.69 1.05 23.22
CA VAL A 614 -0.28 2.43 22.93
C VAL A 614 -0.69 2.82 21.51
N ARG A 615 -0.39 1.98 20.51
CA ARG A 615 -0.81 2.20 19.12
C ARG A 615 -1.36 0.93 18.49
N LYS A 616 -2.66 0.95 18.19
CA LYS A 616 -3.36 -0.19 17.56
C LYS A 616 -2.79 -0.59 16.21
N GLN A 617 -2.14 0.35 15.50
CA GLN A 617 -1.45 0.14 14.22
C GLN A 617 0.06 -0.09 14.41
N ALA A 618 0.45 -0.78 15.48
CA ALA A 618 1.82 -1.26 15.67
C ALA A 618 1.94 -2.72 15.21
N ALA A 619 3.03 -3.03 14.50
CA ALA A 619 3.51 -4.36 14.17
C ALA A 619 4.85 -4.56 14.88
N ILE A 620 4.95 -5.60 15.69
CA ILE A 620 6.15 -5.87 16.48
C ILE A 620 7.10 -6.69 15.62
N ILE A 621 8.39 -6.37 15.62
CA ILE A 621 9.43 -7.18 14.97
C ILE A 621 10.40 -7.57 16.08
N GLU A 622 10.35 -8.82 16.51
CA GLU A 622 11.32 -9.35 17.47
C GLU A 622 12.64 -9.70 16.77
N LEU A 623 13.70 -9.92 17.56
CA LEU A 623 15.06 -10.18 17.06
C LEU A 623 15.56 -9.07 16.12
N ALA A 624 15.12 -7.83 16.38
CA ALA A 624 15.52 -6.67 15.63
C ALA A 624 16.77 -6.05 16.25
N ASN A 625 17.80 -5.87 15.41
CA ASN A 625 19.08 -5.23 15.68
C ASN A 625 19.96 -5.90 16.74
N ASP A 626 19.45 -6.91 17.43
CA ASP A 626 20.18 -7.72 18.41
C ASP A 626 19.38 -8.98 18.75
N ASP A 627 20.08 -10.06 19.11
CA ASP A 627 19.49 -11.23 19.75
C ASP A 627 20.00 -11.30 21.20
N ILE A 628 19.10 -11.01 22.12
CA ILE A 628 19.39 -11.02 23.56
C ILE A 628 18.82 -12.21 24.31
N GLY A 629 18.29 -13.20 23.59
CA GLY A 629 17.50 -14.30 24.13
C GLY A 629 16.10 -13.85 24.55
N TYR A 630 15.47 -14.62 25.43
CA TYR A 630 14.14 -14.32 25.95
C TYR A 630 14.14 -13.07 26.83
N ILE A 631 13.16 -12.21 26.60
CA ILE A 631 12.86 -11.08 27.47
C ILE A 631 11.69 -11.47 28.38
N PRO A 632 11.93 -11.79 29.66
CA PRO A 632 10.88 -12.28 30.53
C PRO A 632 9.90 -11.16 30.91
N THR A 633 8.59 -11.45 30.92
CA THR A 633 7.60 -10.55 31.54
C THR A 633 7.56 -10.74 33.05
N HIS A 634 7.09 -9.75 33.79
CA HIS A 634 6.85 -9.86 35.24
C HIS A 634 5.95 -11.06 35.56
N ARG A 635 4.88 -11.23 34.78
CA ARG A 635 3.97 -12.36 34.92
C ARG A 635 4.68 -13.68 34.68
N ALA A 636 5.36 -13.84 33.54
CA ALA A 636 6.05 -15.07 33.20
C ALA A 636 7.11 -15.45 34.23
N SER A 637 7.79 -14.46 34.80
CA SER A 637 8.80 -14.63 35.85
C SER A 637 8.21 -15.12 37.17
N SER A 638 7.01 -14.63 37.53
CA SER A 638 6.28 -15.11 38.70
C SER A 638 5.74 -16.53 38.53
N GLU A 639 5.43 -16.92 37.30
CA GLU A 639 4.81 -18.19 36.95
C GLU A 639 5.83 -19.32 36.68
N GLY A 640 7.04 -18.98 36.24
CA GLY A 640 8.05 -19.93 35.77
C GLY A 640 7.87 -20.31 34.30
N GLY A 641 8.61 -21.33 33.85
CA GLY A 641 8.64 -21.80 32.46
C GLY A 641 10.03 -21.72 31.84
N TYR A 642 10.14 -22.14 30.58
CA TYR A 642 11.41 -22.15 29.85
C TYR A 642 11.90 -20.73 29.56
N GLU A 643 11.01 -19.83 29.12
CA GLU A 643 11.34 -18.45 28.72
C GLU A 643 12.00 -17.63 29.85
N VAL A 644 11.80 -18.03 31.11
CA VAL A 644 12.37 -17.38 32.30
C VAL A 644 13.40 -18.26 33.01
N GLY A 645 13.79 -19.36 32.38
CA GLY A 645 14.67 -20.40 32.93
C GLY A 645 16.13 -19.96 33.03
N ARG A 646 16.90 -20.72 33.83
CA ARG A 646 18.35 -20.55 33.97
C ARG A 646 19.08 -21.30 32.85
N HIS A 647 19.18 -20.67 31.69
CA HIS A 647 19.97 -21.15 30.55
C HIS A 647 20.59 -19.96 29.80
N LEU A 648 21.41 -20.24 28.77
CA LEU A 648 22.12 -19.22 27.99
C LEU A 648 21.21 -18.06 27.54
N TRP A 649 20.01 -18.38 27.07
CA TRP A 649 19.02 -17.43 26.53
C TRP A 649 18.13 -16.72 27.57
N GLY A 650 18.32 -16.97 28.87
CA GLY A 650 17.45 -16.47 29.94
C GLY A 650 18.15 -15.45 30.82
N ARG A 651 18.79 -14.44 30.21
CA ARG A 651 19.77 -13.57 30.87
C ARG A 651 19.22 -12.26 31.42
N ALA A 652 18.17 -11.71 30.84
CA ALA A 652 17.57 -10.44 31.28
C ALA A 652 16.73 -10.62 32.56
N THR A 653 16.63 -9.57 33.39
CA THR A 653 15.66 -9.54 34.51
C THR A 653 14.27 -9.15 33.99
N PRO A 654 13.20 -9.34 34.79
CA PRO A 654 11.85 -8.95 34.40
C PRO A 654 11.68 -7.44 34.17
N ASP A 655 12.56 -6.61 34.77
CA ASP A 655 12.54 -5.15 34.59
C ASP A 655 12.83 -4.74 33.13
N ALA A 656 13.43 -5.64 32.33
CA ALA A 656 13.62 -5.42 30.90
C ALA A 656 12.29 -5.21 30.17
N GLU A 657 11.19 -5.83 30.63
CA GLU A 657 9.85 -5.60 30.08
C GLU A 657 9.46 -4.12 30.16
N ASP A 658 9.55 -3.52 31.34
CA ASP A 658 9.14 -2.13 31.55
C ASP A 658 10.02 -1.17 30.73
N ILE A 659 11.34 -1.37 30.75
CA ILE A 659 12.30 -0.53 30.02
C ILE A 659 12.02 -0.54 28.52
N LEU A 660 11.76 -1.71 27.93
CA LEU A 660 11.53 -1.85 26.49
C LEU A 660 10.14 -1.33 26.09
N VAL A 661 9.10 -1.62 26.86
CA VAL A 661 7.74 -1.12 26.60
C VAL A 661 7.71 0.41 26.70
N ASP A 662 8.34 1.00 27.71
CA ASP A 662 8.40 2.46 27.87
C ASP A 662 9.21 3.12 26.75
N ALA A 663 10.34 2.52 26.34
CA ALA A 663 11.11 3.03 25.22
C ALA A 663 10.29 3.00 23.92
N ALA A 664 9.59 1.89 23.63
CA ALA A 664 8.72 1.78 22.47
C ALA A 664 7.58 2.80 22.52
N ARG A 665 6.94 2.98 23.68
CA ARG A 665 5.87 3.97 23.90
C ARG A 665 6.35 5.39 23.57
N ILE A 666 7.49 5.79 24.14
CA ILE A 666 8.08 7.13 23.92
C ILE A 666 8.36 7.36 22.44
N LEU A 667 9.01 6.40 21.77
CA LEU A 667 9.34 6.52 20.34
C LEU A 667 8.07 6.60 19.46
N ILE A 668 7.02 5.86 19.80
CA ILE A 668 5.72 5.93 19.09
C ILE A 668 5.07 7.29 19.29
N GLU A 669 5.02 7.80 20.52
CA GLU A 669 4.43 9.11 20.85
C GLU A 669 5.17 10.26 20.14
N GLU A 670 6.51 10.23 20.15
CA GLU A 670 7.36 11.21 19.44
C GLU A 670 7.12 11.20 17.93
N MET A 671 6.92 10.01 17.34
CA MET A 671 6.86 9.85 15.88
C MET A 671 5.47 10.11 15.28
N PHE A 672 4.40 9.79 16.01
CA PHE A 672 3.03 9.89 15.51
C PHE A 672 2.26 11.09 16.07
N GLY A 673 2.76 11.75 17.12
CA GLY A 673 2.02 12.75 17.88
C GLY A 673 0.95 12.07 18.74
N SER A 674 0.72 12.61 19.94
CA SER A 674 -0.33 12.18 20.85
C SER A 674 -1.74 12.36 20.29
#